data_AF-A0A1E7ELD2-F1
#
_entry.id   AF-A0A1E7ELD2-F1
#
_cell.length_a   1.000
_cell.length_b   1.000
_cell.length_c   1.000
_cell.angle_alpha   90.00
_cell.angle_beta   90.00
_cell.angle_gamma   90.00
#
_symmetry.space_group_name_H-M   'P 1'
#
loop_
_entity.id
_entity.type
_entity.pdbx_description
1 polymer ?
#
loop_
_entity_poly.entity_id
_entity_poly.type
_entity_poly.pdbx_seq_one_letter_code
_entity_poly.pdbx_strand_id
1 'polypeptide(L)'
;MTIATTVVVFAFLLLGSISICNAFDYVPNLDSASQNLVDNTTQIDELRTIFIDDVTLVYIEGMEWSPVSVEDVEDDGNTTNIMKWETSVNGEIQATGEIDLSDVNRELPTSFEAGSIQVKQKQTSTVTVTVYLDTTTSSNSNNYQTYRRGICIIPLLFILLFALATRMVVISMFIGIFIGSCIITGSINEGFKITLSEFLVGAAADEGHVYVVLFTFFLSGAVGMMQKSGGMLGFTRDISKVATTPRLGQAACMMVGILIFFDDYANILLAGETMRPLLDVLSVSREKLSFIVDATSAPIASISPISSWVGFEVGLIQEAIDIIVKRNDPETIGGGGGGDVLQIPESGFAVFLNSLRYAYYSWFMLVFIALIIFFQRDSGPMLLAERKVRIYDRTDGGPGKGTSSKKEGEDDENQPVKDQPLYSCNLLLPVGILVALIFALLVETGTSGSGEEQSFMDKIESSDSYSALLWGTMATAWLTLILYLLQITIPGTGTLCWPTPERIWDMMPWRKSICEERGELQPRFLMSVSESVESFLYGMGRVFLAIVILTLAWASGSLMVTIGVDRLFASVIVSGAIPYQMLPTITFIMAWLMGTAMGSSWGVMAILFPLVLVPTYTASDGNPEIFYATTSAILGGAVAGDHMSPISDTTVLSALACDVTLMQHVITQAPYAMWVVLISLLFGYIPIGYDAYPSFVGIILGIGASVLFVFVICVPIISPTGRWDPITKLLCGHRELLQTLSDDCIKKSNGQTLIGEDNDSHEDDNDNDEIKKGKVKDADKGKVEAAVVDVKIDVDNIKKNIGSEEEEIPIN
;
A
#
# COMPACT_ATOMS: atom_id res chain seq x y z
N MET A 1 -24.25 60.11 39.35
CA MET A 1 -23.63 59.63 40.61
C MET A 1 -24.67 58.85 41.43
N THR A 2 -25.37 57.90 40.78
CA THR A 2 -26.55 57.20 41.33
C THR A 2 -26.70 55.77 40.75
N ILE A 3 -25.64 55.24 40.15
CA ILE A 3 -25.58 53.86 39.63
C ILE A 3 -24.46 53.06 40.32
N ALA A 4 -23.43 53.72 40.86
CA ALA A 4 -22.35 53.06 41.58
C ALA A 4 -22.75 52.52 42.97
N THR A 5 -23.82 53.06 43.58
CA THR A 5 -24.22 52.68 44.96
C THR A 5 -25.15 51.46 45.01
N THR A 6 -25.83 51.13 43.90
CA THR A 6 -26.77 49.99 43.86
C THR A 6 -26.04 48.66 43.64
N VAL A 7 -24.88 48.68 42.97
CA VAL A 7 -24.09 47.47 42.67
C VAL A 7 -23.37 46.93 43.92
N VAL A 8 -22.93 47.81 44.84
CA VAL A 8 -22.23 47.38 46.06
C VAL A 8 -23.17 46.76 47.09
N VAL A 9 -24.45 47.16 47.13
CA VAL A 9 -25.44 46.57 48.05
C VAL A 9 -25.99 45.24 47.53
N PHE A 10 -26.07 45.04 46.22
CA PHE A 10 -26.46 43.74 45.64
C PHE A 10 -25.35 42.68 45.76
N ALA A 11 -24.08 43.09 45.76
CA ALA A 11 -22.95 42.19 45.98
C ALA A 11 -22.87 41.66 47.44
N PHE A 12 -23.37 42.41 48.43
CA PHE A 12 -23.38 41.96 49.83
C PHE A 12 -24.59 41.10 50.23
N LEU A 13 -25.67 41.09 49.43
CA LEU A 13 -26.87 40.28 49.67
C LEU A 13 -26.83 38.90 48.98
N LEU A 14 -25.83 38.65 48.12
CA LEU A 14 -25.52 37.32 47.57
C LEU A 14 -24.45 36.57 48.37
N LEU A 15 -23.98 37.13 49.50
CA LEU A 15 -23.26 36.40 50.54
C LEU A 15 -24.28 35.72 51.49
N GLY A 16 -25.26 35.06 50.90
CA GLY A 16 -26.11 34.10 51.59
C GLY A 16 -25.41 32.75 51.56
N SER A 17 -24.99 32.29 52.73
CA SER A 17 -24.54 30.92 52.99
C SER A 17 -23.30 30.50 52.20
N ILE A 18 -22.11 30.95 52.62
CA ILE A 18 -20.95 30.05 52.52
C ILE A 18 -21.27 28.90 53.48
N SER A 19 -21.87 27.83 52.95
CA SER A 19 -21.86 26.54 53.63
C SER A 19 -20.40 26.19 53.79
N ILE A 20 -19.92 26.25 55.03
CA ILE A 20 -18.66 25.64 55.43
C ILE A 20 -18.92 24.14 55.31
N CYS A 21 -18.67 23.55 54.14
CA CYS A 21 -18.65 22.10 54.00
C CYS A 21 -17.50 21.58 54.87
N ASN A 22 -17.84 21.01 56.01
CA ASN A 22 -16.97 20.08 56.72
C ASN A 22 -16.99 18.76 55.95
N ALA A 23 -15.94 17.94 56.08
CA ALA A 23 -15.70 16.73 55.29
C ALA A 23 -16.66 15.54 55.57
N PHE A 24 -17.97 15.76 55.78
CA PHE A 24 -18.88 14.77 56.37
C PHE A 24 -20.13 14.42 55.56
N ASP A 25 -20.20 14.81 54.29
CA ASP A 25 -21.44 14.69 53.53
C ASP A 25 -21.36 13.74 52.35
N TYR A 26 -20.29 12.97 52.10
CA TYR A 26 -20.14 12.23 50.83
C TYR A 26 -19.71 10.77 50.97
N VAL A 27 -20.28 9.91 50.11
CA VAL A 27 -19.94 8.48 49.95
C VAL A 27 -19.25 8.27 48.60
N PRO A 28 -18.15 7.52 48.53
CA PRO A 28 -17.54 7.15 47.26
C PRO A 28 -18.46 6.19 46.50
N ASN A 29 -18.69 6.48 45.23
CA ASN A 29 -19.45 5.64 44.31
C ASN A 29 -18.55 5.20 43.16
N LEU A 30 -18.38 3.88 43.05
CA LEU A 30 -17.60 3.23 42.02
C LEU A 30 -18.46 2.60 40.89
N ASP A 31 -19.78 2.75 40.92
CA ASP A 31 -20.68 2.13 39.93
C ASP A 31 -20.44 2.65 38.51
N SER A 32 -20.13 3.95 38.36
CA SER A 32 -19.79 4.60 37.09
C SER A 32 -18.28 4.67 36.84
N ALA A 33 -17.45 4.26 37.81
CA ALA A 33 -16.00 4.35 37.70
C ALA A 33 -15.45 3.32 36.71
N SER A 34 -14.44 3.72 35.93
CA SER A 34 -13.72 2.82 35.03
C SER A 34 -12.57 2.15 35.75
N GLN A 35 -12.51 0.82 35.65
CA GLN A 35 -11.38 0.04 36.13
C GLN A 35 -10.41 -0.23 34.99
N ASN A 36 -9.26 0.43 35.04
CA ASN A 36 -8.17 0.31 34.09
C ASN A 36 -7.08 -0.60 34.66
N LEU A 37 -6.51 -1.44 33.80
CA LEU A 37 -5.40 -2.31 34.14
C LEU A 37 -4.15 -1.82 33.41
N VAL A 38 -2.99 -1.82 34.08
CA VAL A 38 -1.71 -1.39 33.51
C VAL A 38 -0.65 -2.46 33.74
N ASP A 39 0.13 -2.80 32.71
CA ASP A 39 1.24 -3.74 32.82
C ASP A 39 2.39 -3.11 33.60
N ASN A 40 2.81 -3.71 34.72
CA ASN A 40 3.87 -3.12 35.53
C ASN A 40 5.25 -3.16 34.84
N THR A 41 5.47 -4.06 33.89
CA THR A 41 6.77 -4.20 33.20
C THR A 41 6.85 -3.26 32.01
N THR A 42 5.81 -3.24 31.18
CA THR A 42 5.81 -2.46 29.93
C THR A 42 5.14 -1.10 30.06
N GLN A 43 4.46 -0.82 31.19
CA GLN A 43 3.70 0.41 31.45
C GLN A 43 2.58 0.65 30.43
N ILE A 44 2.05 -0.43 29.82
CA ILE A 44 0.95 -0.36 28.85
C ILE A 44 -0.38 -0.48 29.60
N ASP A 45 -1.31 0.44 29.36
CA ASP A 45 -2.59 0.60 30.04
C ASP A 45 -3.79 -0.03 29.29
N GLU A 46 -5.01 0.22 29.79
CA GLU A 46 -6.29 -0.27 29.26
C GLU A 46 -6.35 -1.78 28.95
N LEU A 47 -5.69 -2.61 29.76
CA LEU A 47 -5.55 -4.03 29.45
C LEU A 47 -6.90 -4.75 29.51
N ARG A 48 -7.31 -5.36 28.40
CA ARG A 48 -8.48 -6.27 28.36
C ARG A 48 -8.14 -7.73 28.72
N THR A 49 -6.86 -8.06 28.87
CA THR A 49 -6.41 -9.41 29.17
C THR A 49 -5.21 -9.42 30.13
N ILE A 50 -5.11 -10.48 30.94
CA ILE A 50 -4.06 -10.62 31.96
C ILE A 50 -3.13 -11.76 31.57
N PHE A 51 -1.82 -11.49 31.57
CA PHE A 51 -0.82 -12.53 31.39
C PHE A 51 -0.52 -13.24 32.71
N ILE A 52 -0.45 -14.57 32.67
CA ILE A 52 -0.11 -15.39 33.84
C ILE A 52 1.30 -15.03 34.32
N ASP A 53 1.45 -14.90 35.63
CA ASP A 53 2.67 -14.52 36.35
C ASP A 53 3.12 -13.06 36.15
N ASP A 54 2.41 -12.27 35.34
CA ASP A 54 2.69 -10.85 35.17
C ASP A 54 2.05 -10.04 36.31
N VAL A 55 2.78 -9.03 36.76
CA VAL A 55 2.29 -8.07 37.75
C VAL A 55 1.54 -6.98 36.99
N THR A 56 0.26 -6.82 37.29
CA THR A 56 -0.63 -5.84 36.67
C THR A 56 -1.08 -4.85 37.73
N LEU A 57 -0.92 -3.55 37.50
CA LEU A 57 -1.45 -2.49 38.34
C LEU A 57 -2.93 -2.28 38.02
N VAL A 58 -3.73 -2.01 39.04
CA VAL A 58 -5.15 -1.70 38.91
C VAL A 58 -5.35 -0.23 39.23
N TYR A 59 -6.01 0.49 38.34
CA TYR A 59 -6.38 1.89 38.51
C TYR A 59 -7.89 2.03 38.47
N ILE A 60 -8.41 2.86 39.37
CA ILE A 60 -9.80 3.31 39.33
C ILE A 60 -9.80 4.77 38.90
N GLU A 61 -10.57 5.08 37.88
CA GLU A 61 -10.75 6.42 37.33
C GLU A 61 -12.24 6.79 37.27
N GLY A 62 -12.54 8.08 37.39
CA GLY A 62 -13.93 8.56 37.34
C GLY A 62 -14.75 8.18 38.57
N MET A 63 -14.12 8.03 39.74
CA MET A 63 -14.83 7.82 41.00
C MET A 63 -15.67 9.05 41.34
N GLU A 64 -16.97 8.82 41.56
CA GLU A 64 -17.92 9.87 41.93
C GLU A 64 -18.14 9.92 43.43
N TRP A 65 -18.59 11.08 43.93
CA TRP A 65 -18.89 11.30 45.34
C TRP A 65 -20.35 11.72 45.48
N SER A 66 -21.16 10.86 46.10
CA SER A 66 -22.59 11.12 46.29
C SER A 66 -22.86 11.73 47.66
N PRO A 67 -23.68 12.79 47.78
CA PRO A 67 -24.01 13.34 49.08
C PRO A 67 -24.86 12.37 49.92
N VAL A 68 -24.55 12.23 51.21
CA VAL A 68 -25.25 11.41 52.20
C VAL A 68 -26.59 12.08 52.55
N SER A 69 -27.71 11.34 52.48
CA SER A 69 -28.99 11.80 53.00
C SER A 69 -28.97 11.90 54.53
N VAL A 70 -29.39 13.04 55.06
CA VAL A 70 -29.42 13.37 56.52
C VAL A 70 -30.28 12.39 57.35
N GLU A 71 -31.02 11.49 56.73
CA GLU A 71 -31.88 10.50 57.41
C GLU A 71 -31.16 9.20 57.82
N ASP A 72 -29.93 8.95 57.35
CA ASP A 72 -29.22 7.67 57.53
C ASP A 72 -27.98 7.72 58.44
N VAL A 73 -27.70 8.87 59.06
CA VAL A 73 -26.50 9.04 59.92
C VAL A 73 -26.85 8.77 61.39
N GLU A 74 -26.58 7.55 61.87
CA GLU A 74 -26.34 7.33 63.30
C GLU A 74 -25.01 8.01 63.66
N ASP A 75 -25.08 9.13 64.39
CA ASP A 75 -23.92 9.91 64.83
C ASP A 75 -23.16 9.15 65.95
N ASP A 76 -22.30 8.22 65.52
CA ASP A 76 -21.41 7.46 66.39
C ASP A 76 -20.10 8.22 66.73
N GLY A 77 -19.94 9.46 66.24
CA GLY A 77 -18.85 10.37 66.61
C GLY A 77 -17.43 9.91 66.25
N ASN A 78 -17.29 8.93 65.34
CA ASN A 78 -16.02 8.25 65.08
C ASN A 78 -15.71 8.10 63.58
N THR A 79 -15.84 9.19 62.81
CA THR A 79 -15.46 9.26 61.39
C THR A 79 -13.95 9.35 61.26
N THR A 80 -13.36 8.43 60.50
CA THR A 80 -11.91 8.24 60.46
C THR A 80 -11.22 9.12 59.41
N ASN A 81 -11.96 9.66 58.44
CA ASN A 81 -11.46 10.36 57.25
C ASN A 81 -10.41 9.57 56.44
N ILE A 82 -10.33 8.26 56.65
CA ILE A 82 -9.41 7.37 55.97
C ILE A 82 -10.23 6.53 55.00
N MET A 83 -10.03 6.76 53.71
CA MET A 83 -10.57 5.89 52.67
C MET A 83 -9.67 4.66 52.57
N LYS A 84 -10.22 3.47 52.84
CA LYS A 84 -9.49 2.21 52.65
C LYS A 84 -9.94 1.57 51.35
N TRP A 85 -9.03 0.91 50.66
CA TRP A 85 -9.35 0.14 49.48
C TRP A 85 -8.74 -1.24 49.55
N GLU A 86 -9.45 -2.21 48.96
CA GLU A 86 -9.00 -3.59 48.82
C GLU A 86 -9.23 -4.05 47.39
N THR A 87 -8.19 -4.62 46.78
CA THR A 87 -8.25 -5.21 45.45
C THR A 87 -8.18 -6.71 45.59
N SER A 88 -9.21 -7.39 45.13
CA SER A 88 -9.34 -8.85 45.17
C SER A 88 -9.41 -9.45 43.78
N VAL A 89 -8.86 -10.65 43.63
CA VAL A 89 -8.95 -11.45 42.42
C VAL A 89 -9.70 -12.74 42.76
N ASN A 90 -10.87 -12.94 42.16
CA ASN A 90 -11.76 -14.06 42.46
C ASN A 90 -12.11 -14.17 43.97
N GLY A 91 -12.20 -13.03 44.66
CA GLY A 91 -12.48 -12.94 46.09
C GLY A 91 -11.27 -13.14 47.01
N GLU A 92 -10.07 -13.41 46.48
CA GLU A 92 -8.83 -13.42 47.26
C GLU A 92 -8.18 -12.02 47.23
N ILE A 93 -8.02 -11.40 48.41
CA ILE A 93 -7.42 -10.06 48.54
C ILE A 93 -5.93 -10.15 48.17
N GLN A 94 -5.51 -9.33 47.21
CA GLN A 94 -4.13 -9.27 46.74
C GLN A 94 -3.40 -7.99 47.16
N ALA A 95 -4.12 -6.88 47.19
CA ALA A 95 -3.58 -5.59 47.60
C ALA A 95 -4.58 -4.84 48.47
N THR A 96 -4.07 -4.08 49.44
CA THR A 96 -4.84 -3.18 50.27
C THR A 96 -4.07 -1.88 50.47
N GLY A 97 -4.79 -0.79 50.67
CA GLY A 97 -4.20 0.50 50.96
C GLY A 97 -5.17 1.45 51.64
N GLU A 98 -4.63 2.57 52.08
CA GLU A 98 -5.36 3.60 52.80
C GLU A 98 -4.95 4.97 52.26
N ILE A 99 -5.93 5.86 52.07
CA ILE A 99 -5.73 7.24 51.63
C ILE A 99 -6.32 8.14 52.71
N ASP A 100 -5.49 8.99 53.31
CA ASP A 100 -5.92 9.98 54.29
C ASP A 100 -6.54 11.18 53.56
N LEU A 101 -7.86 11.34 53.70
CA LEU A 101 -8.60 12.42 53.04
C LEU A 101 -8.37 13.78 53.71
N SER A 102 -7.72 13.82 54.87
CA SER A 102 -7.39 15.07 55.56
C SER A 102 -6.16 15.79 55.00
N ASP A 103 -5.28 15.06 54.31
CA ASP A 103 -4.04 15.58 53.69
C ASP A 103 -4.25 16.09 52.25
N VAL A 104 -5.40 15.80 51.64
CA VAL A 104 -5.76 16.32 50.32
C VAL A 104 -6.33 17.73 50.52
N ASN A 105 -5.95 18.71 49.70
CA ASN A 105 -6.32 20.15 49.83
C ASN A 105 -7.84 20.44 49.65
N ARG A 106 -8.72 19.69 50.33
CA ARG A 106 -10.19 19.68 50.23
C ARG A 106 -10.76 19.23 48.88
N GLU A 107 -9.93 18.71 47.97
CA GLU A 107 -10.40 18.07 46.75
C GLU A 107 -10.46 16.56 46.97
N LEU A 108 -11.64 15.96 46.80
CA LEU A 108 -11.82 14.51 46.95
C LEU A 108 -11.21 13.80 45.74
N PRO A 109 -10.50 12.67 45.93
CA PRO A 109 -9.85 11.97 44.82
C PRO A 109 -10.90 11.43 43.85
N THR A 110 -10.68 11.60 42.55
CA THR A 110 -11.51 11.05 41.47
C THR A 110 -10.86 9.85 40.79
N SER A 111 -9.59 9.58 41.09
CA SER A 111 -8.84 8.40 40.67
C SER A 111 -7.81 7.99 41.71
N PHE A 112 -7.43 6.72 41.71
CA PHE A 112 -6.34 6.20 42.54
C PHE A 112 -5.78 4.88 42.00
N GLU A 113 -4.52 4.60 42.34
CA GLU A 113 -3.90 3.28 42.13
C GLU A 113 -4.40 2.31 43.21
N ALA A 114 -5.14 1.29 42.80
CA ALA A 114 -5.69 0.22 43.63
C ALA A 114 -4.72 -0.97 43.73
N GLY A 115 -3.41 -0.70 43.73
CA GLY A 115 -2.34 -1.68 43.92
C GLY A 115 -2.14 -2.68 42.78
N SER A 116 -1.25 -3.64 43.02
CA SER A 116 -0.84 -4.63 42.02
C SER A 116 -1.51 -5.99 42.24
N ILE A 117 -1.93 -6.63 41.15
CA ILE A 117 -2.44 -8.00 41.13
C ILE A 117 -1.51 -8.92 40.33
N GLN A 118 -1.50 -10.21 40.68
CA GLN A 118 -0.81 -11.26 39.96
C GLN A 118 -1.69 -12.52 39.90
N VAL A 119 -1.91 -13.03 38.69
CA VAL A 119 -2.73 -14.23 38.47
C VAL A 119 -1.85 -15.40 38.05
N LYS A 120 -1.94 -16.52 38.79
CA LYS A 120 -1.07 -17.71 38.61
C LYS A 120 -1.70 -18.84 37.79
N GLN A 121 -2.99 -18.75 37.49
CA GLN A 121 -3.75 -19.82 36.82
C GLN A 121 -4.48 -19.31 35.57
N LYS A 122 -4.64 -20.21 34.59
CA LYS A 122 -5.42 -19.93 33.38
C LYS A 122 -6.92 -20.06 33.70
N GLN A 123 -7.60 -18.94 33.85
CA GLN A 123 -9.05 -18.87 34.08
C GLN A 123 -9.59 -17.48 33.72
N THR A 124 -10.92 -17.35 33.66
CA THR A 124 -11.57 -16.04 33.75
C THR A 124 -11.38 -15.55 35.19
N SER A 125 -10.72 -14.42 35.36
CA SER A 125 -10.46 -13.82 36.68
C SER A 125 -11.31 -12.58 36.84
N THR A 126 -12.11 -12.55 37.91
CA THR A 126 -12.87 -11.37 38.31
C THR A 126 -11.99 -10.52 39.20
N VAL A 127 -11.66 -9.30 38.74
CA VAL A 127 -10.93 -8.31 39.53
C VAL A 127 -11.98 -7.38 40.14
N THR A 128 -12.00 -7.30 41.46
CA THR A 128 -12.94 -6.47 42.22
C THR A 128 -12.17 -5.51 43.10
N VAL A 129 -12.39 -4.21 42.91
CA VAL A 129 -11.89 -3.16 43.79
C VAL A 129 -13.03 -2.71 44.69
N THR A 130 -12.81 -2.81 46.00
CA THR A 130 -13.78 -2.39 47.00
C THR A 130 -13.20 -1.24 47.82
N VAL A 131 -13.96 -0.16 47.93
CA VAL A 131 -13.61 1.01 48.74
C VAL A 131 -14.49 1.05 49.97
N TYR A 132 -13.87 1.32 51.11
CA TYR A 132 -14.48 1.45 52.42
C TYR A 132 -14.24 2.87 52.94
N LEU A 133 -15.33 3.55 53.31
CA LEU A 133 -15.27 4.81 54.03
C LEU A 133 -16.24 4.73 55.21
N ASP A 134 -15.68 4.69 56.42
CA ASP A 134 -16.40 4.46 57.67
C ASP A 134 -17.35 3.23 57.59
N THR A 135 -18.67 3.41 57.50
CA THR A 135 -19.67 2.33 57.41
C THR A 135 -20.12 2.01 55.97
N THR A 136 -19.69 2.82 55.00
CA THR A 136 -20.12 2.71 53.61
C THR A 136 -19.14 1.88 52.78
N THR A 137 -19.65 1.15 51.80
CA THR A 137 -18.84 0.29 50.92
C THR A 137 -19.37 0.39 49.50
N SER A 138 -18.47 0.60 48.53
CA SER A 138 -18.77 0.57 47.10
C SER A 138 -17.72 -0.28 46.38
N SER A 139 -18.13 -1.00 45.34
CA SER A 139 -17.25 -1.95 44.64
C SER A 139 -17.43 -1.89 43.13
N ASN A 140 -16.31 -1.87 42.39
CA ASN A 140 -16.29 -2.07 40.94
C ASN A 140 -15.73 -3.45 40.63
N SER A 141 -16.32 -4.18 39.67
CA SER A 141 -15.88 -5.54 39.36
C SER A 141 -15.93 -5.82 37.86
N ASN A 142 -14.79 -6.22 37.30
CA ASN A 142 -14.64 -6.57 35.89
C ASN A 142 -14.03 -7.97 35.69
N ASN A 143 -14.44 -8.64 34.63
CA ASN A 143 -13.95 -9.98 34.28
C ASN A 143 -12.87 -9.88 33.20
N TYR A 144 -11.73 -10.54 33.43
CA TYR A 144 -10.61 -10.57 32.50
C TYR A 144 -10.20 -12.01 32.18
N GLN A 145 -9.90 -12.27 30.92
CA GLN A 145 -9.31 -13.55 30.53
C GLN A 145 -7.83 -13.59 30.90
N THR A 146 -7.43 -14.65 31.60
CA THR A 146 -6.04 -14.87 32.01
C THR A 146 -5.40 -15.99 31.19
N TYR A 147 -4.26 -15.73 30.55
CA TYR A 147 -3.56 -16.73 29.74
C TYR A 147 -2.04 -16.49 29.70
N ARG A 148 -1.28 -17.46 29.17
CA ARG A 148 0.19 -17.33 29.06
C ARG A 148 0.55 -16.37 27.93
N ARG A 149 1.59 -15.56 28.11
CA ARG A 149 2.02 -14.53 27.14
C ARG A 149 2.02 -15.01 25.67
N GLY A 150 2.60 -16.19 25.37
CA GLY A 150 2.67 -16.70 23.99
C GLY A 150 1.34 -16.98 23.29
N ILE A 151 0.20 -17.03 24.00
CA ILE A 151 -1.13 -17.23 23.40
C ILE A 151 -1.57 -15.99 22.61
N CYS A 152 -1.12 -14.78 22.96
CA CYS A 152 -1.51 -13.57 22.22
C CYS A 152 -1.00 -13.56 20.76
N ILE A 153 0.07 -14.31 20.44
CA ILE A 153 0.56 -14.45 19.05
C ILE A 153 -0.26 -15.47 18.25
N ILE A 154 -1.15 -16.26 18.86
CA ILE A 154 -1.89 -17.30 18.11
C ILE A 154 -2.71 -16.71 16.95
N PRO A 155 -3.52 -15.65 17.14
CA PRO A 155 -4.23 -14.98 16.04
C PRO A 155 -3.28 -14.56 14.92
N LEU A 156 -2.15 -13.94 15.27
CA LEU A 156 -1.17 -13.45 14.31
C LEU A 156 -0.47 -14.59 13.55
N LEU A 157 0.02 -15.61 14.26
CA LEU A 157 0.61 -16.80 13.65
C LEU A 157 -0.41 -17.51 12.77
N PHE A 158 -1.69 -17.51 13.16
CA PHE A 158 -2.73 -18.05 12.32
C PHE A 158 -2.91 -17.23 11.06
N ILE A 159 -3.05 -15.90 11.15
CA ILE A 159 -3.15 -15.02 9.97
C ILE A 159 -1.97 -15.29 9.04
N LEU A 160 -0.75 -15.25 9.57
CA LEU A 160 0.48 -15.48 8.83
C LEU A 160 0.48 -16.88 8.18
N LEU A 161 0.40 -17.96 8.98
CA LEU A 161 0.52 -19.33 8.47
C LEU A 161 -0.65 -19.71 7.56
N PHE A 162 -1.86 -19.24 7.85
CA PHE A 162 -3.03 -19.51 7.02
C PHE A 162 -2.98 -18.72 5.72
N ALA A 163 -2.54 -17.45 5.74
CA ALA A 163 -2.28 -16.69 4.52
C ALA A 163 -1.23 -17.37 3.65
N LEU A 164 -0.12 -17.84 4.25
CA LEU A 164 0.94 -18.57 3.57
C LEU A 164 0.45 -19.91 2.98
N ALA A 165 -0.40 -20.63 3.71
CA ALA A 165 -0.89 -21.95 3.29
C ALA A 165 -2.03 -21.88 2.25
N THR A 166 -2.97 -20.96 2.44
CA THR A 166 -4.17 -20.86 1.59
C THR A 166 -4.04 -19.86 0.46
N ARG A 167 -3.09 -18.94 0.55
CA ARG A 167 -2.93 -17.81 -0.38
C ARG A 167 -4.17 -16.90 -0.41
N MET A 168 -4.91 -16.85 0.71
CA MET A 168 -6.15 -16.06 0.84
C MET A 168 -6.06 -15.10 2.04
N VAL A 169 -5.65 -13.86 1.76
CA VAL A 169 -5.44 -12.82 2.79
C VAL A 169 -6.72 -12.48 3.53
N VAL A 170 -7.80 -12.17 2.80
CA VAL A 170 -9.09 -11.75 3.37
C VAL A 170 -9.62 -12.76 4.40
N ILE A 171 -9.61 -14.05 4.03
CA ILE A 171 -10.09 -15.12 4.92
C ILE A 171 -9.15 -15.28 6.12
N SER A 172 -7.83 -15.24 5.89
CA SER A 172 -6.84 -15.36 6.97
C SER A 172 -7.01 -14.28 8.04
N MET A 173 -7.24 -13.02 7.63
CA MET A 173 -7.42 -11.88 8.52
C MET A 173 -8.72 -11.99 9.29
N PHE A 174 -9.84 -12.28 8.61
CA PHE A 174 -11.13 -12.45 9.29
C PHE A 174 -11.09 -13.56 10.34
N ILE A 175 -10.52 -14.74 10.01
CA ILE A 175 -10.41 -15.85 10.96
C ILE A 175 -9.43 -15.50 12.08
N GLY A 176 -8.33 -14.83 11.78
CA GLY A 176 -7.41 -14.30 12.79
C GLY A 176 -8.11 -13.39 13.78
N ILE A 177 -8.91 -12.44 13.28
CA ILE A 177 -9.68 -11.52 14.12
C ILE A 177 -10.64 -12.28 15.01
N PHE A 178 -11.34 -13.26 14.44
CA PHE A 178 -12.25 -14.12 15.15
C PHE A 178 -11.58 -14.97 16.24
N ILE A 179 -10.41 -15.55 15.96
CA ILE A 179 -9.64 -16.33 16.94
C ILE A 179 -9.20 -15.43 18.10
N GLY A 180 -8.69 -14.23 17.83
CA GLY A 180 -8.29 -13.30 18.89
C GLY A 180 -9.48 -12.82 19.72
N SER A 181 -10.60 -12.55 19.08
CA SER A 181 -11.86 -12.21 19.75
C SER A 181 -12.36 -13.33 20.68
N CYS A 182 -12.20 -14.60 20.27
CA CYS A 182 -12.50 -15.74 21.13
C CYS A 182 -11.56 -15.84 22.34
N ILE A 183 -10.29 -15.42 22.19
CA ILE A 183 -9.32 -15.40 23.29
C ILE A 183 -9.67 -14.30 24.30
N ILE A 184 -10.03 -13.11 23.82
CA ILE A 184 -10.40 -11.96 24.67
C ILE A 184 -11.66 -12.27 25.48
N THR A 185 -12.67 -12.87 24.85
CA THR A 185 -13.97 -13.14 25.50
C THR A 185 -14.02 -14.48 26.24
N GLY A 186 -13.15 -15.43 25.89
CA GLY A 186 -13.21 -16.81 26.37
C GLY A 186 -14.39 -17.62 25.83
N SER A 187 -15.13 -17.10 24.85
CA SER A 187 -16.35 -17.71 24.29
C SER A 187 -16.43 -17.53 22.78
N ILE A 188 -16.87 -18.58 22.08
CA ILE A 188 -17.04 -18.55 20.61
C ILE A 188 -18.16 -17.60 20.21
N ASN A 189 -19.29 -17.62 20.94
CA ASN A 189 -20.47 -16.82 20.58
C ASN A 189 -20.24 -15.32 20.83
N GLU A 190 -19.64 -14.97 21.96
CA GLU A 190 -19.31 -13.57 22.26
C GLU A 190 -18.14 -13.12 21.37
N GLY A 191 -17.15 -13.98 21.13
CA GLY A 191 -16.06 -13.73 20.18
C GLY A 191 -16.56 -13.38 18.79
N PHE A 192 -17.56 -14.11 18.27
CA PHE A 192 -18.19 -13.79 16.98
C PHE A 192 -18.88 -12.42 16.99
N LYS A 193 -19.60 -12.08 18.07
CA LYS A 193 -20.28 -10.79 18.18
C LYS A 193 -19.28 -9.64 18.16
N ILE A 194 -18.25 -9.67 19.02
CA ILE A 194 -17.28 -8.57 19.10
C ILE A 194 -16.43 -8.46 17.83
N THR A 195 -16.16 -9.58 17.14
CA THR A 195 -15.52 -9.57 15.81
C THR A 195 -16.29 -8.65 14.87
N LEU A 196 -17.61 -8.79 14.80
CA LEU A 196 -18.45 -7.99 13.92
C LEU A 196 -18.71 -6.58 14.49
N SER A 197 -19.17 -6.47 15.73
CA SER A 197 -19.70 -5.23 16.29
C SER A 197 -18.64 -4.26 16.81
N GLU A 198 -17.50 -4.76 17.26
CA GLU A 198 -16.44 -3.93 17.82
C GLU A 198 -15.34 -3.74 16.79
N PHE A 199 -14.72 -4.82 16.32
CA PHE A 199 -13.55 -4.71 15.44
C PHE A 199 -13.91 -4.33 14.00
N LEU A 200 -14.83 -5.02 13.34
CA LEU A 200 -15.18 -4.69 11.95
C LEU A 200 -15.98 -3.39 11.83
N VAL A 201 -17.01 -3.21 12.66
CA VAL A 201 -17.80 -1.98 12.66
C VAL A 201 -16.95 -0.81 13.15
N GLY A 202 -16.12 -0.98 14.18
CA GLY A 202 -15.20 0.07 14.63
C GLY A 202 -14.23 0.49 13.53
N ALA A 203 -13.60 -0.46 12.85
CA ALA A 203 -12.72 -0.17 11.72
C ALA A 203 -13.43 0.54 10.56
N ALA A 204 -14.69 0.19 10.27
CA ALA A 204 -15.46 0.80 9.18
C ALA A 204 -16.13 2.14 9.55
N ALA A 205 -16.36 2.40 10.84
CA ALA A 205 -17.02 3.61 11.33
C ALA A 205 -16.04 4.72 11.72
N ASP A 206 -14.75 4.41 11.80
CA ASP A 206 -13.71 5.41 12.01
C ASP A 206 -13.70 6.45 10.88
N GLU A 207 -13.66 7.73 11.27
CA GLU A 207 -13.77 8.84 10.33
C GLU A 207 -12.57 8.88 9.37
N GLY A 208 -11.34 8.76 9.88
CA GLY A 208 -10.11 8.78 9.07
C GLY A 208 -10.07 7.63 8.07
N HIS A 209 -10.49 6.45 8.50
CA HIS A 209 -10.65 5.28 7.64
C HIS A 209 -11.63 5.51 6.49
N VAL A 210 -12.75 6.19 6.75
CA VAL A 210 -13.74 6.53 5.71
C VAL A 210 -13.15 7.53 4.70
N TYR A 211 -12.37 8.53 5.12
CA TYR A 211 -11.66 9.41 4.19
C TYR A 211 -10.76 8.60 3.24
N VAL A 212 -10.05 7.60 3.77
CA VAL A 212 -9.16 6.73 2.98
C VAL A 212 -9.92 5.94 1.92
N VAL A 213 -11.04 5.34 2.32
CA VAL A 213 -11.89 4.58 1.40
C VAL A 213 -12.45 5.48 0.29
N LEU A 214 -12.93 6.67 0.64
CA LEU A 214 -13.54 7.58 -0.32
C LEU A 214 -12.54 8.12 -1.34
N PHE A 215 -11.34 8.60 -0.93
CA PHE A 215 -10.38 9.10 -1.91
C PHE A 215 -9.92 7.98 -2.84
N THR A 216 -9.77 6.74 -2.33
CA THR A 216 -9.38 5.58 -3.15
C THR A 216 -10.42 5.32 -4.23
N PHE A 217 -11.70 5.34 -3.88
CA PHE A 217 -12.79 5.24 -4.85
C PHE A 217 -12.81 6.37 -5.88
N PHE A 218 -12.63 7.63 -5.47
CA PHE A 218 -12.62 8.76 -6.39
C PHE A 218 -11.41 8.74 -7.33
N LEU A 219 -10.22 8.39 -6.82
CA LEU A 219 -9.01 8.25 -7.62
C LEU A 219 -9.19 7.15 -8.66
N SER A 220 -9.57 5.94 -8.25
CA SER A 220 -9.75 4.81 -9.18
C SER A 220 -10.90 5.04 -10.17
N GLY A 221 -11.98 5.70 -9.76
CA GLY A 221 -13.04 6.09 -10.67
C GLY A 221 -12.60 7.14 -11.71
N ALA A 222 -11.81 8.13 -11.31
CA ALA A 222 -11.21 9.09 -12.26
C ALA A 222 -10.30 8.38 -13.27
N VAL A 223 -9.49 7.41 -12.83
CA VAL A 223 -8.65 6.58 -13.70
C VAL A 223 -9.50 5.77 -14.68
N GLY A 224 -10.63 5.19 -14.22
CA GLY A 224 -11.59 4.50 -15.07
C GLY A 224 -12.11 5.38 -16.22
N MET A 225 -12.42 6.65 -15.94
CA MET A 225 -12.79 7.62 -16.99
C MET A 225 -11.61 7.92 -17.93
N MET A 226 -10.39 8.08 -17.41
CA MET A 226 -9.19 8.32 -18.23
C MET A 226 -8.91 7.15 -19.19
N GLN A 227 -9.20 5.91 -18.78
CA GLN A 227 -9.07 4.72 -19.61
C GLN A 227 -10.04 4.77 -20.80
N LYS A 228 -11.32 5.01 -20.51
CA LYS A 228 -12.37 5.08 -21.53
C LYS A 228 -12.20 6.26 -22.48
N SER A 229 -11.60 7.36 -22.02
CA SER A 229 -11.32 8.54 -22.85
C SER A 229 -10.32 8.29 -23.99
N GLY A 230 -9.57 7.17 -23.94
CA GLY A 230 -8.48 6.87 -24.88
C GLY A 230 -7.21 7.68 -24.60
N GLY A 231 -7.16 8.44 -23.50
CA GLY A 231 -6.01 9.25 -23.11
C GLY A 231 -4.73 8.43 -22.92
N MET A 232 -4.87 7.24 -22.35
CA MET A 232 -3.75 6.35 -22.05
C MET A 232 -3.15 5.73 -23.33
N LEU A 233 -3.99 5.29 -24.27
CA LEU A 233 -3.54 4.82 -25.59
C LEU A 233 -2.92 5.95 -26.43
N GLY A 234 -3.51 7.16 -26.37
CA GLY A 234 -2.98 8.34 -27.06
C GLY A 234 -1.60 8.74 -26.57
N PHE A 235 -1.37 8.62 -25.26
CA PHE A 235 -0.07 8.82 -24.61
C PHE A 235 0.98 7.83 -25.09
N THR A 236 0.67 6.53 -25.10
CA THR A 236 1.62 5.53 -25.60
C THR A 236 1.95 5.75 -27.08
N ARG A 237 0.97 6.12 -27.91
CA ARG A 237 1.19 6.46 -29.33
C ARG A 237 2.15 7.64 -29.51
N ASP A 238 2.10 8.63 -28.63
CA ASP A 238 2.99 9.78 -28.74
C ASP A 238 4.44 9.43 -28.33
N ILE A 239 4.60 8.55 -27.35
CA ILE A 239 5.91 8.01 -26.94
C ILE A 239 6.54 7.13 -28.02
N SER A 240 5.74 6.32 -28.73
CA SER A 240 6.26 5.40 -29.74
C SER A 240 6.97 6.10 -30.90
N LYS A 241 6.67 7.38 -31.16
CA LYS A 241 7.35 8.21 -32.18
C LYS A 241 8.83 8.45 -31.89
N VAL A 242 9.25 8.38 -30.62
CA VAL A 242 10.63 8.64 -30.18
C VAL A 242 11.42 7.34 -29.99
N ALA A 243 10.71 6.23 -29.75
CA ALA A 243 11.28 4.93 -29.43
C ALA A 243 11.68 4.12 -30.68
N THR A 244 12.81 4.45 -31.30
CA THR A 244 13.28 3.82 -32.55
C THR A 244 14.30 2.70 -32.37
N THR A 245 14.92 2.59 -31.19
CA THR A 245 15.92 1.55 -30.89
C THR A 245 15.47 0.73 -29.69
N PRO A 246 15.97 -0.50 -29.49
CA PRO A 246 15.53 -1.33 -28.37
C PRO A 246 15.81 -0.70 -27.00
N ARG A 247 16.93 0.04 -26.89
CA ARG A 247 17.28 0.83 -25.72
C ARG A 247 16.25 1.93 -25.46
N LEU A 248 15.89 2.70 -26.49
CA LEU A 248 14.90 3.77 -26.38
C LEU A 248 13.49 3.22 -26.14
N GLY A 249 13.14 2.07 -26.72
CA GLY A 249 11.87 1.38 -26.48
C GLY A 249 11.73 0.92 -25.03
N GLN A 250 12.73 0.25 -24.48
CA GLN A 250 12.73 -0.16 -23.08
C GLN A 250 12.70 1.06 -22.14
N ALA A 251 13.46 2.12 -22.44
CA ALA A 251 13.43 3.36 -21.66
C ALA A 251 12.06 4.06 -21.74
N ALA A 252 11.43 4.05 -22.90
CA ALA A 252 10.06 4.52 -23.09
C ALA A 252 9.06 3.70 -22.26
N CYS A 253 9.21 2.38 -22.22
CA CYS A 253 8.36 1.50 -21.41
C CYS A 253 8.50 1.83 -19.91
N MET A 254 9.73 1.98 -19.44
CA MET A 254 10.00 2.38 -18.07
C MET A 254 9.40 3.76 -17.75
N MET A 255 9.48 4.71 -18.70
CA MET A 255 8.93 6.05 -18.52
C MET A 255 7.40 6.06 -18.46
N VAL A 256 6.73 5.23 -19.28
CA VAL A 256 5.28 5.01 -19.17
C VAL A 256 4.94 4.52 -17.76
N GLY A 257 5.69 3.54 -17.25
CA GLY A 257 5.50 3.02 -15.90
C GLY A 257 5.70 4.09 -14.81
N ILE A 258 6.76 4.90 -14.89
CA ILE A 258 7.00 5.98 -13.92
C ILE A 258 5.90 7.05 -13.98
N LEU A 259 5.32 7.32 -15.14
CA LEU A 259 4.29 8.36 -15.29
C LEU A 259 2.91 7.90 -14.81
N ILE A 260 2.62 6.61 -14.89
CA ILE A 260 1.40 6.02 -14.31
C ILE A 260 1.70 5.61 -12.85
N PHE A 261 2.25 6.54 -12.07
CA PHE A 261 2.66 6.27 -10.68
C PHE A 261 1.49 6.13 -9.71
N PHE A 262 0.31 6.60 -10.11
CA PHE A 262 -0.83 6.75 -9.22
C PHE A 262 -1.59 5.43 -8.99
N ASP A 263 -1.39 4.40 -9.82
CA ASP A 263 -2.03 3.09 -9.67
C ASP A 263 -1.21 1.98 -10.34
N ASP A 264 -0.90 0.91 -9.61
CA ASP A 264 -0.06 -0.21 -10.06
C ASP A 264 -0.78 -1.14 -11.04
N TYR A 265 -2.05 -1.48 -10.82
CA TYR A 265 -2.80 -2.35 -11.75
C TYR A 265 -3.07 -1.67 -13.10
N ALA A 266 -3.43 -0.39 -13.09
CA ALA A 266 -3.58 0.40 -14.30
C ALA A 266 -2.23 0.47 -15.02
N ASN A 267 -1.16 0.78 -14.30
CA ASN A 267 0.19 0.80 -14.83
C ASN A 267 0.56 -0.51 -15.54
N ILE A 268 0.36 -1.65 -14.87
CA ILE A 268 0.68 -2.96 -15.42
C ILE A 268 -0.08 -3.25 -16.73
N LEU A 269 -1.41 -3.11 -16.71
CA LEU A 269 -2.23 -3.40 -17.89
C LEU A 269 -1.88 -2.50 -19.06
N LEU A 270 -1.75 -1.20 -18.79
CA LEU A 270 -1.54 -0.21 -19.83
C LEU A 270 -0.12 -0.30 -20.39
N ALA A 271 0.90 -0.25 -19.54
CA ALA A 271 2.27 -0.32 -19.99
C ALA A 271 2.52 -1.65 -20.71
N GLY A 272 2.03 -2.77 -20.15
CA GLY A 272 2.13 -4.10 -20.77
C GLY A 272 1.46 -4.19 -22.14
N GLU A 273 0.15 -3.92 -22.23
CA GLU A 273 -0.60 -4.10 -23.48
C GLU A 273 -0.18 -3.11 -24.56
N THR A 274 0.13 -1.87 -24.19
CA THR A 274 0.42 -0.80 -25.16
C THR A 274 1.86 -0.78 -25.64
N MET A 275 2.83 -1.16 -24.80
CA MET A 275 4.24 -1.21 -25.19
C MET A 275 4.61 -2.52 -25.89
N ARG A 276 3.82 -3.58 -25.70
CA ARG A 276 4.08 -4.89 -26.33
C ARG A 276 4.28 -4.83 -27.84
N PRO A 277 3.40 -4.24 -28.67
CA PRO A 277 3.60 -4.20 -30.12
C PRO A 277 4.88 -3.46 -30.53
N LEU A 278 5.22 -2.39 -29.80
CA LEU A 278 6.42 -1.60 -30.08
C LEU A 278 7.70 -2.37 -29.73
N LEU A 279 7.75 -2.97 -28.53
CA LEU A 279 8.90 -3.72 -28.08
C LEU A 279 9.10 -5.02 -28.87
N ASP A 280 8.01 -5.60 -29.35
CA ASP A 280 8.00 -6.74 -30.27
C ASP A 280 8.71 -6.40 -31.59
N VAL A 281 8.44 -5.23 -32.18
CA VAL A 281 9.13 -4.74 -33.40
C VAL A 281 10.60 -4.41 -33.13
N LEU A 282 10.91 -3.96 -31.92
CA LEU A 282 12.28 -3.65 -31.49
C LEU A 282 13.04 -4.88 -30.96
N SER A 283 12.52 -6.10 -31.16
CA SER A 283 13.16 -7.36 -30.74
C SER A 283 13.59 -7.39 -29.27
N VAL A 284 12.76 -6.83 -28.38
CA VAL A 284 12.89 -6.99 -26.92
C VAL A 284 12.08 -8.22 -26.50
N SER A 285 12.58 -9.01 -25.56
CA SER A 285 11.88 -10.19 -25.07
C SER A 285 10.65 -9.82 -24.23
N ARG A 286 9.63 -10.68 -24.22
CA ARG A 286 8.40 -10.41 -23.44
C ARG A 286 8.61 -10.57 -21.94
N GLU A 287 9.55 -11.43 -21.56
CA GLU A 287 10.07 -11.53 -20.19
C GLU A 287 10.66 -10.19 -19.74
N LYS A 288 11.47 -9.55 -20.59
CA LYS A 288 12.07 -8.25 -20.29
C LYS A 288 11.02 -7.15 -20.22
N LEU A 289 10.06 -7.14 -21.15
CA LEU A 289 8.92 -6.22 -21.10
C LEU A 289 8.14 -6.38 -19.80
N SER A 290 7.74 -7.62 -19.46
CA SER A 290 6.99 -7.94 -18.25
C SER A 290 7.74 -7.54 -16.99
N PHE A 291 9.05 -7.81 -16.94
CA PHE A 291 9.90 -7.33 -15.86
C PHE A 291 9.95 -5.80 -15.74
N ILE A 292 10.09 -5.05 -16.85
CA ILE A 292 10.11 -3.58 -16.77
C ILE A 292 8.76 -3.05 -16.27
N VAL A 293 7.66 -3.62 -16.74
CA VAL A 293 6.30 -3.22 -16.33
C VAL A 293 6.08 -3.51 -14.85
N ASP A 294 6.40 -4.72 -14.40
CA ASP A 294 6.23 -5.15 -12.99
C ASP A 294 7.16 -4.36 -12.05
N ALA A 295 8.44 -4.24 -12.42
CA ALA A 295 9.45 -3.55 -11.60
C ALA A 295 9.35 -2.01 -11.64
N THR A 296 8.42 -1.45 -12.41
CA THR A 296 8.10 -0.01 -12.34
C THR A 296 6.82 0.27 -11.60
N SER A 297 5.82 -0.60 -11.66
CA SER A 297 4.47 -0.35 -11.11
C SER A 297 4.47 -0.22 -9.57
N ALA A 298 4.75 -1.29 -8.84
CA ALA A 298 4.72 -1.27 -7.37
C ALA A 298 5.86 -0.41 -6.75
N PRO A 299 7.10 -0.44 -7.26
CA PRO A 299 8.17 0.42 -6.73
C PRO A 299 7.88 1.92 -6.84
N ILE A 300 7.31 2.41 -7.94
CA ILE A 300 6.97 3.84 -8.04
C ILE A 300 5.76 4.18 -7.18
N ALA A 301 4.75 3.29 -7.10
CA ALA A 301 3.55 3.51 -6.31
C ALA A 301 3.87 3.64 -4.81
N SER A 302 4.80 2.82 -4.31
CA SER A 302 5.27 2.83 -2.90
C SER A 302 6.13 4.03 -2.49
N ILE A 303 6.68 4.79 -3.44
CA ILE A 303 7.51 5.98 -3.15
C ILE A 303 6.88 7.29 -3.63
N SER A 304 5.72 7.22 -4.27
CA SER A 304 5.01 8.40 -4.74
C SER A 304 4.24 9.05 -3.60
N PRO A 305 4.33 10.38 -3.40
CA PRO A 305 3.48 11.12 -2.45
C PRO A 305 1.99 11.09 -2.79
N ILE A 306 1.65 10.72 -4.03
CA ILE A 306 0.27 10.63 -4.51
C ILE A 306 0.14 9.31 -5.26
N SER A 307 -0.56 8.34 -4.69
CA SER A 307 -0.90 7.08 -5.37
C SER A 307 -2.09 6.41 -4.70
N SER A 308 -2.61 5.34 -5.30
CA SER A 308 -3.62 4.47 -4.69
C SER A 308 -3.08 3.77 -3.43
N TRP A 309 -1.77 3.62 -3.29
CA TRP A 309 -1.12 3.04 -2.12
C TRP A 309 -1.05 4.03 -0.96
N VAL A 310 -0.82 5.32 -1.25
CA VAL A 310 -0.55 6.34 -0.21
C VAL A 310 -1.60 6.35 0.87
N GLY A 311 -2.89 6.42 0.54
CA GLY A 311 -3.86 6.49 1.64
C GLY A 311 -4.11 5.16 2.34
N PHE A 312 -3.80 4.03 1.72
CA PHE A 312 -3.73 2.75 2.42
C PHE A 312 -2.56 2.73 3.41
N GLU A 313 -1.36 3.09 2.96
CA GLU A 313 -0.13 3.14 3.77
C GLU A 313 -0.25 4.17 4.90
N VAL A 314 -0.68 5.39 4.59
CA VAL A 314 -0.92 6.47 5.55
C VAL A 314 -2.00 6.08 6.55
N GLY A 315 -3.07 5.42 6.11
CA GLY A 315 -4.11 4.93 7.01
C GLY A 315 -3.56 3.94 8.05
N LEU A 316 -2.74 2.98 7.63
CA LEU A 316 -2.12 2.00 8.54
C LEU A 316 -1.04 2.62 9.44
N ILE A 317 -0.29 3.60 8.92
CA ILE A 317 0.71 4.33 9.69
C ILE A 317 0.02 5.21 10.74
N GLN A 318 -1.05 5.92 10.39
CA GLN A 318 -1.80 6.77 11.32
C GLN A 318 -2.41 5.94 12.43
N GLU A 319 -3.01 4.79 12.14
CA GLU A 319 -3.55 3.92 13.21
C GLU A 319 -2.48 3.54 14.23
N ALA A 320 -1.27 3.18 13.76
CA ALA A 320 -0.15 2.92 14.64
C ALA A 320 0.27 4.16 15.46
N ILE A 321 0.24 5.35 14.84
CA ILE A 321 0.54 6.61 15.53
C ILE A 321 -0.54 6.94 16.56
N ASP A 322 -1.82 6.80 16.26
CA ASP A 322 -2.93 7.08 17.18
C ASP A 322 -2.83 6.19 18.43
N ILE A 323 -2.45 4.92 18.25
CA ILE A 323 -2.15 4.00 19.35
C ILE A 323 -0.96 4.52 20.18
N ILE A 324 0.10 5.02 19.54
CA ILE A 324 1.28 5.58 20.23
C ILE A 324 0.92 6.87 20.97
N VAL A 325 0.20 7.80 20.33
CA VAL A 325 -0.23 9.08 20.89
C VAL A 325 -1.09 8.84 22.12
N LYS A 326 -2.13 8.00 22.01
CA LYS A 326 -3.02 7.67 23.12
C LYS A 326 -2.26 7.19 24.37
N ARG A 327 -1.17 6.44 24.19
CA ARG A 327 -0.35 5.89 25.29
C ARG A 327 0.62 6.88 25.90
N ASN A 328 1.00 7.91 25.16
CA ASN A 328 1.97 8.91 25.62
C ASN A 328 1.29 10.24 26.01
N ASP A 329 -0.02 10.38 25.82
CA ASP A 329 -0.78 11.59 26.11
C ASP A 329 -0.63 11.99 27.61
N PRO A 330 -0.18 13.23 27.89
CA PRO A 330 0.00 13.73 29.26
C PRO A 330 -1.29 13.74 30.10
N GLU A 331 -2.49 13.77 29.49
CA GLU A 331 -3.75 13.64 30.22
C GLU A 331 -3.95 12.24 30.81
N THR A 332 -3.49 11.19 30.12
CA THR A 332 -3.53 9.79 30.58
C THR A 332 -2.48 9.51 31.67
N ILE A 333 -1.37 10.28 31.70
CA ILE A 333 -0.23 10.07 32.62
C ILE A 333 -0.34 10.92 33.91
N GLY A 334 -1.39 11.74 34.07
CA GLY A 334 -1.59 12.53 35.30
C GLY A 334 -0.51 13.60 35.54
N GLY A 335 0.15 14.07 34.49
CA GLY A 335 1.24 15.03 34.55
C GLY A 335 0.99 16.22 33.64
N GLY A 336 0.53 17.34 34.21
CA GLY A 336 0.40 18.61 33.49
C GLY A 336 1.74 19.12 32.99
N GLY A 337 2.05 18.86 31.72
CA GLY A 337 3.26 19.34 31.05
C GLY A 337 3.05 19.42 29.54
N GLY A 338 2.69 20.61 29.05
CA GLY A 338 2.65 20.91 27.62
C GLY A 338 4.07 21.08 27.07
N GLY A 339 4.50 20.12 26.26
CA GLY A 339 5.70 20.14 25.41
C GLY A 339 5.60 18.99 24.40
N ASP A 340 6.31 19.05 23.27
CA ASP A 340 6.30 18.02 22.22
C ASP A 340 6.49 16.62 22.82
N VAL A 341 5.40 15.88 22.96
CA VAL A 341 5.33 14.59 23.67
C VAL A 341 5.95 13.49 22.84
N LEU A 342 5.82 13.56 21.51
CA LEU A 342 6.36 12.58 20.58
C LEU A 342 7.59 13.11 19.84
N GLN A 343 8.62 12.25 19.75
CA GLN A 343 9.79 12.45 18.88
C GLN A 343 9.51 12.21 17.38
N ILE A 344 8.26 11.90 17.01
CA ILE A 344 7.79 11.66 15.64
C ILE A 344 6.60 12.57 15.32
N PRO A 345 6.36 12.91 14.04
CA PRO A 345 5.15 13.62 13.62
C PRO A 345 3.88 12.85 13.97
N GLU A 346 2.83 13.59 14.37
CA GLU A 346 1.50 13.04 14.63
C GLU A 346 0.73 12.71 13.34
N SER A 347 1.17 13.25 12.19
CA SER A 347 0.61 12.95 10.87
C SER A 347 1.26 11.72 10.26
N GLY A 348 0.45 10.71 9.95
CA GLY A 348 0.87 9.50 9.23
C GLY A 348 1.45 9.80 7.85
N PHE A 349 0.98 10.87 7.19
CA PHE A 349 1.54 11.32 5.93
C PHE A 349 2.95 11.92 6.09
N ALA A 350 3.19 12.68 7.15
CA ALA A 350 4.53 13.18 7.46
C ALA A 350 5.50 12.03 7.76
N VAL A 351 5.08 11.03 8.54
CA VAL A 351 5.87 9.82 8.77
C VAL A 351 6.15 9.08 7.46
N PHE A 352 5.15 8.94 6.59
CA PHE A 352 5.30 8.34 5.27
C PHE A 352 6.37 9.07 4.45
N LEU A 353 6.26 10.40 4.28
CA LEU A 353 7.24 11.22 3.55
C LEU A 353 8.64 11.07 4.13
N ASN A 354 8.75 11.09 5.47
CA ASN A 354 10.01 10.91 6.17
C ASN A 354 10.59 9.49 6.02
N SER A 355 9.75 8.48 5.80
CA SER A 355 10.16 7.10 5.50
C SER A 355 10.67 6.91 4.07
N LEU A 356 10.31 7.78 3.12
CA LEU A 356 10.71 7.66 1.71
C LEU A 356 12.23 7.71 1.50
N ARG A 357 12.96 8.41 2.38
CA ARG A 357 14.42 8.45 2.35
C ARG A 357 15.07 7.10 2.71
N TYR A 358 14.30 6.17 3.25
CA TYR A 358 14.71 4.81 3.61
C TYR A 358 14.13 3.74 2.66
N ALA A 359 13.46 4.14 1.56
CA ALA A 359 12.80 3.24 0.62
C ALA A 359 13.80 2.53 -0.32
N TYR A 360 14.77 1.84 0.27
CA TYR A 360 15.95 1.30 -0.40
C TYR A 360 15.59 0.35 -1.54
N TYR A 361 14.68 -0.60 -1.32
CA TYR A 361 14.31 -1.57 -2.35
C TYR A 361 13.72 -0.89 -3.59
N SER A 362 12.74 0.01 -3.41
CA SER A 362 12.07 0.69 -4.51
C SER A 362 13.02 1.59 -5.30
N TRP A 363 13.85 2.39 -4.62
CA TRP A 363 14.88 3.20 -5.27
C TRP A 363 15.90 2.35 -6.01
N PHE A 364 16.40 1.28 -5.38
CA PHE A 364 17.39 0.40 -5.99
C PHE A 364 16.83 -0.37 -7.17
N MET A 365 15.57 -0.80 -7.14
CA MET A 365 14.92 -1.45 -8.26
C MET A 365 14.79 -0.51 -9.46
N LEU A 366 14.26 0.71 -9.25
CA LEU A 366 14.11 1.71 -10.32
C LEU A 366 15.45 2.11 -10.95
N VAL A 367 16.50 2.30 -10.14
CA VAL A 367 17.85 2.57 -10.67
C VAL A 367 18.42 1.34 -11.36
N PHE A 368 18.22 0.14 -10.82
CA PHE A 368 18.71 -1.10 -11.41
C PHE A 368 18.13 -1.33 -12.81
N ILE A 369 16.82 -1.13 -13.00
CA ILE A 369 16.19 -1.23 -14.33
C ILE A 369 16.75 -0.17 -15.29
N ALA A 370 16.97 1.07 -14.83
CA ALA A 370 17.57 2.12 -15.65
C ALA A 370 18.99 1.73 -16.10
N LEU A 371 19.79 1.12 -15.21
CA LEU A 371 21.15 0.69 -15.51
C LEU A 371 21.19 -0.45 -16.54
N ILE A 372 20.35 -1.48 -16.39
CA ILE A 372 20.32 -2.59 -17.37
C ILE A 372 19.79 -2.12 -18.73
N ILE A 373 18.80 -1.22 -18.75
CA ILE A 373 18.27 -0.61 -19.98
C ILE A 373 19.36 0.25 -20.63
N PHE A 374 19.99 1.14 -19.88
CA PHE A 374 21.00 2.02 -20.42
C PHE A 374 22.21 1.21 -20.89
N PHE A 375 22.80 0.34 -20.08
CA PHE A 375 24.01 -0.38 -20.50
C PHE A 375 23.75 -1.55 -21.44
N GLN A 376 22.49 -1.97 -21.65
CA GLN A 376 22.11 -3.14 -22.46
C GLN A 376 22.90 -4.40 -22.01
N ARG A 377 22.95 -4.59 -20.69
CA ARG A 377 23.63 -5.72 -20.04
C ARG A 377 22.62 -6.45 -19.18
N ASP A 378 22.56 -7.76 -19.35
CA ASP A 378 21.69 -8.65 -18.61
C ASP A 378 22.49 -9.82 -18.03
N SER A 379 21.87 -10.58 -17.13
CA SER A 379 22.41 -11.82 -16.57
C SER A 379 21.32 -12.86 -16.31
N GLY A 380 21.71 -14.10 -16.07
CA GLY A 380 20.79 -15.18 -15.75
C GLY A 380 19.80 -15.53 -16.87
N PRO A 381 18.62 -16.05 -16.51
CA PRO A 381 17.58 -16.43 -17.47
C PRO A 381 17.11 -15.26 -18.36
N MET A 382 17.16 -14.02 -17.85
CA MET A 382 16.83 -12.83 -18.64
C MET A 382 17.81 -12.62 -19.82
N LEU A 383 19.11 -12.83 -19.60
CA LEU A 383 20.11 -12.74 -20.69
C LEU A 383 19.85 -13.79 -21.77
N LEU A 384 19.45 -15.00 -21.37
CA LEU A 384 19.08 -16.06 -22.31
C LEU A 384 17.86 -15.66 -23.17
N ALA A 385 16.82 -15.10 -22.55
CA ALA A 385 15.61 -14.64 -23.23
C ALA A 385 15.91 -13.50 -24.21
N GLU A 386 16.64 -12.46 -23.78
CA GLU A 386 17.03 -11.34 -24.64
C GLU A 386 17.91 -11.81 -25.80
N ARG A 387 18.89 -12.69 -25.57
CA ARG A 387 19.77 -13.18 -26.65
C ARG A 387 19.02 -13.94 -27.72
N LYS A 388 18.05 -14.80 -27.36
CA LYS A 388 17.25 -15.54 -28.33
C LYS A 388 16.52 -14.60 -29.28
N VAL A 389 15.82 -13.61 -28.73
CA VAL A 389 15.05 -12.63 -29.53
C VAL A 389 15.97 -11.73 -30.35
N ARG A 390 17.10 -11.31 -29.76
CA ARG A 390 18.08 -10.42 -30.40
C ARG A 390 18.89 -11.10 -31.50
N ILE A 391 19.08 -12.41 -31.45
CA ILE A 391 19.89 -13.16 -32.41
C ILE A 391 19.03 -13.60 -33.59
N TYR A 392 17.87 -14.21 -33.33
CA TYR A 392 17.04 -14.83 -34.35
C TYR A 392 15.91 -13.94 -34.87
N ASP A 393 15.86 -12.66 -34.49
CA ASP A 393 14.88 -11.67 -34.97
C ASP A 393 13.42 -12.19 -34.95
N ARG A 394 13.11 -13.03 -33.94
CA ARG A 394 11.79 -13.66 -33.73
C ARG A 394 11.28 -14.57 -34.88
N THR A 395 12.16 -15.01 -35.79
CA THR A 395 11.76 -15.80 -36.98
C THR A 395 11.57 -17.30 -36.72
N ASP A 396 11.99 -17.81 -35.56
CA ASP A 396 12.11 -19.24 -35.27
C ASP A 396 10.83 -19.89 -34.69
N GLY A 397 9.82 -19.10 -34.33
CA GLY A 397 8.63 -19.63 -33.65
C GLY A 397 8.92 -20.30 -32.30
N GLY A 398 10.12 -20.09 -31.74
CA GLY A 398 10.61 -20.70 -30.51
C GLY A 398 10.20 -19.93 -29.24
N PRO A 399 10.67 -20.38 -28.05
CA PRO A 399 10.31 -19.77 -26.76
C PRO A 399 10.63 -18.28 -26.76
N GLY A 400 9.57 -17.46 -26.77
CA GLY A 400 9.62 -16.03 -27.11
C GLY A 400 8.46 -15.59 -28.04
N LYS A 401 7.83 -16.52 -28.76
CA LYS A 401 6.37 -16.45 -28.99
C LYS A 401 5.73 -16.80 -27.64
N GLY A 402 5.12 -15.84 -26.96
CA GLY A 402 3.92 -16.23 -26.24
C GLY A 402 3.02 -16.86 -27.29
N THR A 403 2.50 -18.06 -27.04
CA THR A 403 1.24 -18.43 -27.69
C THR A 403 0.36 -17.24 -27.47
N SER A 404 0.02 -16.49 -28.52
CA SER A 404 -1.02 -15.49 -28.41
C SER A 404 -2.19 -16.27 -27.84
N SER A 405 -2.54 -16.06 -26.58
CA SER A 405 -3.93 -16.23 -26.23
C SER A 405 -4.60 -15.20 -27.13
N LYS A 406 -5.07 -15.64 -28.30
CA LYS A 406 -6.20 -14.97 -28.91
C LYS A 406 -7.20 -14.93 -27.76
N LYS A 407 -7.41 -13.74 -27.19
CA LYS A 407 -8.55 -13.49 -26.31
C LYS A 407 -9.78 -13.72 -27.18
N GLU A 408 -10.22 -14.97 -27.30
CA GLU A 408 -11.61 -15.25 -27.58
C GLU A 408 -12.34 -14.99 -26.26
N GLY A 409 -12.97 -13.81 -26.13
CA GLY A 409 -14.05 -13.63 -25.17
C GLY A 409 -13.81 -12.79 -23.91
N GLU A 410 -12.77 -11.96 -23.83
CA GLU A 410 -12.74 -10.85 -22.86
C GLU A 410 -12.65 -9.53 -23.62
N ASP A 411 -13.82 -8.98 -23.96
CA ASP A 411 -13.95 -7.56 -24.21
C ASP A 411 -13.56 -6.85 -22.91
N ASP A 412 -12.44 -6.15 -22.88
CA ASP A 412 -12.14 -5.26 -21.77
C ASP A 412 -13.20 -4.14 -21.79
N GLU A 413 -14.22 -4.27 -20.93
CA GLU A 413 -15.49 -3.53 -20.98
C GLU A 413 -15.27 -2.00 -20.98
N ASN A 414 -14.13 -1.53 -20.47
CA ASN A 414 -13.80 -0.11 -20.35
C ASN A 414 -12.79 0.42 -21.39
N GLN A 415 -12.67 -0.23 -22.55
CA GLN A 415 -11.86 0.27 -23.68
C GLN A 415 -12.54 1.44 -24.42
N PRO A 416 -11.77 2.40 -24.98
CA PRO A 416 -12.30 3.50 -25.77
C PRO A 416 -13.04 2.98 -27.01
N VAL A 417 -13.99 3.76 -27.51
CA VAL A 417 -14.74 3.38 -28.71
C VAL A 417 -13.80 3.35 -29.92
N LYS A 418 -13.97 2.38 -30.84
CA LYS A 418 -13.04 2.13 -31.96
C LYS A 418 -12.65 3.38 -32.78
N ASP A 419 -13.58 4.30 -32.99
CA ASP A 419 -13.37 5.52 -33.80
C ASP A 419 -13.06 6.78 -32.96
N GLN A 420 -12.74 6.61 -31.69
CA GLN A 420 -12.50 7.70 -30.76
C GLN A 420 -11.08 8.26 -30.93
N PRO A 421 -10.91 9.59 -30.96
CA PRO A 421 -9.59 10.20 -31.07
C PRO A 421 -8.75 9.94 -29.82
N LEU A 422 -7.58 9.35 -30.03
CA LEU A 422 -6.63 9.01 -28.97
C LEU A 422 -5.67 10.18 -28.73
N TYR A 423 -5.95 11.02 -27.73
CA TYR A 423 -5.12 12.18 -27.36
C TYR A 423 -4.52 12.01 -25.97
N SER A 424 -3.19 12.09 -25.88
CA SER A 424 -2.43 12.04 -24.62
C SER A 424 -2.87 13.07 -23.58
N CYS A 425 -3.33 14.24 -24.04
CA CYS A 425 -3.87 15.29 -23.17
C CYS A 425 -5.06 14.84 -22.32
N ASN A 426 -5.84 13.85 -22.77
CA ASN A 426 -6.99 13.33 -22.01
C ASN A 426 -6.55 12.52 -20.78
N LEU A 427 -5.27 12.14 -20.69
CA LEU A 427 -4.65 11.60 -19.48
C LEU A 427 -3.85 12.67 -18.73
N LEU A 428 -2.94 13.35 -19.45
CA LEU A 428 -1.95 14.23 -18.83
C LEU A 428 -2.60 15.44 -18.12
N LEU A 429 -3.70 15.98 -18.65
CA LEU A 429 -4.35 17.14 -18.06
C LEU A 429 -5.09 16.77 -16.75
N PRO A 430 -5.93 15.72 -16.70
CA PRO A 430 -6.48 15.24 -15.42
C PRO A 430 -5.41 14.89 -14.37
N VAL A 431 -4.34 14.21 -14.74
CA VAL A 431 -3.24 13.88 -13.82
C VAL A 431 -2.52 15.15 -13.33
N GLY A 432 -2.27 16.11 -14.23
CA GLY A 432 -1.68 17.40 -13.84
C GLY A 432 -2.57 18.19 -12.89
N ILE A 433 -3.90 18.17 -13.11
CA ILE A 433 -4.89 18.77 -12.22
C ILE A 433 -4.88 18.07 -10.86
N LEU A 434 -4.85 16.74 -10.84
CA LEU A 434 -4.80 15.94 -9.60
C LEU A 434 -3.61 16.34 -8.73
N VAL A 435 -2.41 16.31 -9.31
CA VAL A 435 -1.17 16.65 -8.61
C VAL A 435 -1.24 18.09 -8.11
N ALA A 436 -1.62 19.04 -8.97
CA ALA A 436 -1.69 20.45 -8.60
C ALA A 436 -2.69 20.72 -7.47
N LEU A 437 -3.88 20.13 -7.52
CA LEU A 437 -4.92 20.31 -6.50
C LEU A 437 -4.54 19.69 -5.16
N ILE A 438 -3.98 18.47 -5.16
CA ILE A 438 -3.55 17.82 -3.92
C ILE A 438 -2.44 18.64 -3.25
N PHE A 439 -1.40 19.05 -3.99
CA PHE A 439 -0.34 19.88 -3.40
C PHE A 439 -0.86 21.25 -2.93
N ALA A 440 -1.78 21.88 -3.66
CA ALA A 440 -2.40 23.13 -3.23
C ALA A 440 -3.19 22.95 -1.92
N LEU A 441 -3.97 21.87 -1.82
CA LEU A 441 -4.76 21.57 -0.63
C LEU A 441 -3.89 21.16 0.56
N LEU A 442 -2.82 20.39 0.36
CA LEU A 442 -1.87 20.06 1.44
C LEU A 442 -1.22 21.33 2.01
N VAL A 443 -0.82 22.26 1.13
CA VAL A 443 -0.26 23.56 1.56
C VAL A 443 -1.33 24.40 2.26
N GLU A 444 -2.58 24.37 1.79
CA GLU A 444 -3.69 25.11 2.40
C GLU A 444 -4.03 24.57 3.79
N THR A 445 -4.24 23.25 3.92
CA THR A 445 -4.63 22.61 5.18
C THR A 445 -3.51 22.64 6.22
N GLY A 446 -2.25 22.62 5.78
CA GLY A 446 -1.10 22.68 6.70
C GLY A 446 -0.56 24.07 6.98
N THR A 447 -1.09 25.14 6.36
CA THR A 447 -0.68 26.51 6.73
C THR A 447 -1.25 26.88 8.09
N SER A 448 -0.38 26.99 9.10
CA SER A 448 -0.80 27.45 10.43
C SER A 448 -1.06 28.96 10.39
N GLY A 449 -2.20 29.40 10.93
CA GLY A 449 -2.56 30.83 11.02
C GLY A 449 -1.70 31.66 11.97
N SER A 450 -0.58 31.11 12.47
CA SER A 450 0.28 31.66 13.52
C SER A 450 1.19 32.80 13.08
N GLY A 451 1.26 33.12 11.78
CA GLY A 451 2.01 34.28 11.26
C GLY A 451 3.53 34.09 11.20
N GLU A 452 4.05 32.89 11.50
CA GLU A 452 5.45 32.52 11.23
C GLU A 452 5.65 32.07 9.76
N GLU A 453 6.80 32.39 9.17
CA GLU A 453 7.17 31.91 7.83
C GLU A 453 7.48 30.40 7.87
N GLN A 454 6.47 29.57 7.62
CA GLN A 454 6.64 28.12 7.45
C GLN A 454 7.22 27.79 6.07
N SER A 455 8.16 26.84 6.01
CA SER A 455 8.67 26.31 4.74
C SER A 455 7.56 25.54 3.99
N PHE A 456 7.72 25.38 2.68
CA PHE A 456 6.81 24.56 1.88
C PHE A 456 6.72 23.12 2.39
N MET A 457 7.85 22.54 2.83
CA MET A 457 7.88 21.18 3.36
C MET A 457 7.16 21.11 4.71
N ASP A 458 7.41 22.06 5.62
CA ASP A 458 6.77 22.10 6.94
C ASP A 458 5.25 22.13 6.81
N LYS A 459 4.72 22.94 5.87
CA LYS A 459 3.29 23.00 5.58
C LYS A 459 2.73 21.66 5.08
N ILE A 460 3.48 20.91 4.29
CA ILE A 460 3.02 19.61 3.80
C ILE A 460 3.04 18.59 4.94
N GLU A 461 4.06 18.62 5.80
CA GLU A 461 4.15 17.71 6.94
C GLU A 461 3.07 17.97 8.00
N SER A 462 2.72 19.23 8.24
CA SER A 462 1.64 19.60 9.17
C SER A 462 0.24 19.59 8.56
N SER A 463 0.08 19.08 7.34
CA SER A 463 -1.19 19.12 6.62
C SER A 463 -2.17 18.04 7.09
N ASP A 464 -3.47 18.37 7.05
CA ASP A 464 -4.52 17.36 7.02
C ASP A 464 -4.52 16.67 5.65
N SER A 465 -3.78 15.57 5.57
CA SER A 465 -3.64 14.78 4.35
C SER A 465 -4.93 14.06 3.98
N TYR A 466 -5.76 13.65 4.95
CA TYR A 466 -7.00 12.93 4.69
C TYR A 466 -7.96 13.82 3.89
N SER A 467 -8.17 15.04 4.37
CA SER A 467 -8.96 16.03 3.66
C SER A 467 -8.30 16.36 2.31
N ALA A 468 -7.03 16.76 2.27
CA ALA A 468 -6.39 17.21 1.04
C ALA A 468 -6.45 16.16 -0.08
N LEU A 469 -6.23 14.88 0.24
CA LEU A 469 -6.33 13.77 -0.71
C LEU A 469 -7.77 13.55 -1.18
N LEU A 470 -8.76 13.56 -0.28
CA LEU A 470 -10.17 13.37 -0.64
C LEU A 470 -10.70 14.52 -1.51
N TRP A 471 -10.55 15.76 -1.07
CA TRP A 471 -11.05 16.93 -1.80
C TRP A 471 -10.33 17.07 -3.15
N GLY A 472 -9.02 16.80 -3.20
CA GLY A 472 -8.22 16.85 -4.41
C GLY A 472 -8.64 15.80 -5.45
N THR A 473 -8.81 14.55 -5.02
CA THR A 473 -9.27 13.45 -5.90
C THR A 473 -10.71 13.64 -6.36
N MET A 474 -11.61 14.05 -5.46
CA MET A 474 -13.00 14.34 -5.80
C MET A 474 -13.11 15.50 -6.80
N ALA A 475 -12.42 16.61 -6.56
CA ALA A 475 -12.40 17.74 -7.48
C ALA A 475 -11.82 17.34 -8.85
N THR A 476 -10.77 16.52 -8.87
CA THR A 476 -10.21 15.98 -10.12
C THR A 476 -11.21 15.12 -10.86
N ALA A 477 -11.93 14.22 -10.20
CA ALA A 477 -12.96 13.39 -10.83
C ALA A 477 -14.04 14.28 -11.49
N TRP A 478 -14.53 15.30 -10.78
CA TRP A 478 -15.49 16.26 -11.32
C TRP A 478 -14.94 17.07 -12.50
N LEU A 479 -13.73 17.58 -12.39
CA LEU A 479 -13.09 18.35 -13.47
C LEU A 479 -12.80 17.47 -14.68
N THR A 480 -12.48 16.19 -14.48
CA THR A 480 -12.29 15.20 -15.56
C THR A 480 -13.60 14.92 -16.27
N LEU A 481 -14.70 14.73 -15.54
CA LEU A 481 -16.04 14.61 -16.09
C LEU A 481 -16.40 15.85 -16.93
N ILE A 482 -16.21 17.05 -16.38
CA ILE A 482 -16.49 18.31 -17.08
C ILE A 482 -15.62 18.44 -18.34
N LEU A 483 -14.33 18.11 -18.25
CA LEU A 483 -13.41 18.15 -19.38
C LEU A 483 -13.91 17.26 -20.53
N TYR A 484 -14.31 16.02 -20.24
CA TYR A 484 -14.77 15.09 -21.27
C TYR A 484 -16.15 15.44 -21.82
N LEU A 485 -17.00 16.10 -21.04
CA LEU A 485 -18.27 16.67 -21.51
C LEU A 485 -18.08 17.93 -22.36
N LEU A 486 -17.00 18.69 -22.17
CA LEU A 486 -16.70 19.85 -23.01
C LEU A 486 -16.04 19.47 -24.33
N GLN A 487 -15.49 18.27 -24.44
CA GLN A 487 -14.87 17.78 -25.66
C GLN A 487 -15.88 17.08 -26.56
N ILE A 488 -16.02 17.53 -27.80
CA ILE A 488 -16.88 16.91 -28.82
C ILE A 488 -16.00 16.14 -29.80
N THR A 489 -16.35 14.88 -30.06
CA THR A 489 -15.73 14.03 -31.08
C THR A 489 -16.65 13.90 -32.28
N ILE A 490 -16.07 13.94 -33.48
CA ILE A 490 -16.76 13.63 -34.74
C ILE A 490 -16.27 12.25 -35.19
N PRO A 491 -17.07 11.19 -35.01
CA PRO A 491 -16.66 9.83 -35.34
C PRO A 491 -16.22 9.72 -36.81
N GLY A 492 -15.16 8.95 -37.08
CA GLY A 492 -14.59 8.77 -38.43
C GLY A 492 -13.59 9.84 -38.88
N THR A 493 -13.60 11.04 -38.29
CA THR A 493 -12.61 12.10 -38.63
C THR A 493 -11.35 12.07 -37.77
N GLY A 494 -11.40 11.41 -36.60
CA GLY A 494 -10.33 11.41 -35.61
C GLY A 494 -10.04 12.80 -35.02
N THR A 495 -10.96 13.75 -35.13
CA THR A 495 -10.80 15.13 -34.62
C THR A 495 -11.61 15.38 -33.37
N LEU A 496 -11.00 16.13 -32.45
CA LEU A 496 -11.62 16.63 -31.22
C LEU A 496 -11.87 18.14 -31.38
N CYS A 497 -13.08 18.60 -31.08
CA CYS A 497 -13.43 20.00 -31.11
C CYS A 497 -14.04 20.48 -29.79
N TRP A 498 -13.84 21.76 -29.51
CA TRP A 498 -14.49 22.46 -28.40
C TRP A 498 -15.96 22.74 -28.74
N PRO A 499 -16.83 22.97 -27.74
CA PRO A 499 -18.26 23.03 -27.94
C PRO A 499 -18.63 24.37 -28.60
N THR A 500 -18.82 24.36 -29.91
CA THR A 500 -19.35 25.50 -30.67
C THR A 500 -20.87 25.37 -30.80
N PRO A 501 -21.63 26.48 -30.86
CA PRO A 501 -23.09 26.43 -30.98
C PRO A 501 -23.56 25.58 -32.17
N GLU A 502 -22.82 25.61 -33.27
CA GLU A 502 -23.13 24.81 -34.47
C GLU A 502 -22.94 23.31 -34.21
N ARG A 503 -21.80 22.91 -33.62
CA ARG A 503 -21.51 21.50 -33.34
C ARG A 503 -22.43 20.93 -32.26
N ILE A 504 -22.75 21.69 -31.21
CA ILE A 504 -23.74 21.29 -30.19
C ILE A 504 -25.11 21.07 -30.86
N TRP A 505 -25.48 21.95 -31.79
CA TRP A 505 -26.75 21.83 -32.45
C TRP A 505 -26.81 20.61 -33.39
N ASP A 506 -25.69 20.25 -34.03
CA ASP A 506 -25.59 19.05 -34.87
C ASP A 506 -25.65 17.73 -34.07
N MET A 507 -25.42 17.77 -32.75
CA MET A 507 -25.63 16.61 -31.85
C MET A 507 -27.11 16.25 -31.65
N MET A 508 -28.05 17.16 -31.97
CA MET A 508 -29.47 16.93 -31.71
C MET A 508 -30.02 15.76 -32.56
N PRO A 509 -30.89 14.87 -32.01
CA PRO A 509 -31.36 13.69 -32.72
C PRO A 509 -32.03 13.97 -34.08
N TRP A 510 -32.74 15.09 -34.21
CA TRP A 510 -33.41 15.51 -35.44
C TRP A 510 -32.47 16.07 -36.53
N ARG A 511 -31.18 16.27 -36.22
CA ARG A 511 -30.16 16.72 -37.19
C ARG A 511 -29.37 15.57 -37.80
N LYS A 512 -29.69 14.32 -37.45
CA LYS A 512 -28.99 13.13 -37.95
C LYS A 512 -28.92 13.08 -39.48
N SER A 513 -30.05 13.31 -40.16
CA SER A 513 -30.11 13.30 -41.62
C SER A 513 -29.24 14.37 -42.27
N ILE A 514 -29.10 15.54 -41.65
CA ILE A 514 -28.26 16.65 -42.16
C ILE A 514 -26.77 16.30 -42.02
N CYS A 515 -26.39 15.61 -40.94
CA CYS A 515 -25.02 15.15 -40.75
C CYS A 515 -24.68 14.06 -41.78
N GLU A 516 -25.59 13.11 -41.99
CA GLU A 516 -25.46 12.04 -42.98
C GLU A 516 -25.36 12.60 -44.41
N GLU A 517 -26.13 13.65 -44.75
CA GLU A 517 -26.02 14.37 -46.03
C GLU A 517 -24.64 15.04 -46.23
N ARG A 518 -23.97 15.45 -45.15
CA ARG A 518 -22.59 16.00 -45.18
C ARG A 518 -21.52 14.92 -45.21
N GLY A 519 -21.90 13.63 -45.16
CA GLY A 519 -20.97 12.51 -45.04
C GLY A 519 -20.29 12.42 -43.66
N GLU A 520 -20.81 13.10 -42.64
CA GLU A 520 -20.28 13.08 -41.27
C GLU A 520 -21.17 12.21 -40.38
N LEU A 521 -20.55 11.41 -39.51
CA LEU A 521 -21.27 10.77 -38.40
C LEU A 521 -21.69 11.84 -37.38
N GLN A 522 -22.81 11.61 -36.69
CA GLN A 522 -23.30 12.57 -35.70
C GLN A 522 -22.22 12.88 -34.65
N PRO A 523 -21.94 14.17 -34.39
CA PRO A 523 -21.05 14.55 -33.30
C PRO A 523 -21.60 14.04 -31.97
N ARG A 524 -20.70 13.67 -31.06
CA ARG A 524 -21.05 13.29 -29.69
C ARG A 524 -20.01 13.83 -28.72
N PHE A 525 -20.33 13.93 -27.44
CA PHE A 525 -19.32 14.17 -26.41
C PHE A 525 -18.27 13.06 -26.46
N LEU A 526 -17.04 13.37 -26.03
CA LEU A 526 -16.00 12.36 -25.92
C LEU A 526 -16.47 11.21 -25.03
N MET A 527 -17.11 11.57 -23.91
CA MET A 527 -17.85 10.65 -23.06
C MET A 527 -19.14 11.33 -22.62
N SER A 528 -20.27 10.61 -22.71
CA SER A 528 -21.53 11.04 -22.13
C SER A 528 -21.50 10.96 -20.59
N VAL A 529 -22.49 11.55 -19.93
CA VAL A 529 -22.62 11.43 -18.47
C VAL A 529 -22.80 9.96 -18.05
N SER A 530 -23.60 9.18 -18.79
CA SER A 530 -23.80 7.75 -18.50
C SER A 530 -22.49 6.98 -18.62
N GLU A 531 -21.79 7.12 -19.76
CA GLU A 531 -20.51 6.45 -19.98
C GLU A 531 -19.47 6.88 -18.94
N SER A 532 -19.46 8.15 -18.53
CA SER A 532 -18.53 8.63 -17.50
C SER A 532 -18.83 8.03 -16.13
N VAL A 533 -20.11 7.93 -15.75
CA VAL A 533 -20.51 7.29 -14.48
C VAL A 533 -20.24 5.78 -14.52
N GLU A 534 -20.54 5.11 -15.64
CA GLU A 534 -20.25 3.68 -15.83
C GLU A 534 -18.74 3.40 -15.73
N SER A 535 -17.91 4.20 -16.42
CA SER A 535 -16.45 4.10 -16.35
C SER A 535 -15.90 4.46 -14.97
N PHE A 536 -16.53 5.42 -14.27
CA PHE A 536 -16.17 5.75 -12.89
C PHE A 536 -16.47 4.59 -11.95
N LEU A 537 -17.67 3.99 -12.02
CA LEU A 537 -18.06 2.84 -11.21
C LEU A 537 -17.22 1.60 -11.56
N TYR A 538 -16.87 1.42 -12.82
CA TYR A 538 -15.94 0.38 -13.26
C TYR A 538 -14.58 0.55 -12.57
N GLY A 539 -14.02 1.76 -12.60
CA GLY A 539 -12.77 2.07 -11.91
C GLY A 539 -12.85 1.85 -10.40
N MET A 540 -13.94 2.29 -9.77
CA MET A 540 -14.24 2.10 -8.35
C MET A 540 -14.32 0.61 -7.96
N GLY A 541 -14.95 -0.22 -8.80
CA GLY A 541 -15.09 -1.66 -8.57
C GLY A 541 -13.75 -2.40 -8.54
N ARG A 542 -12.72 -1.91 -9.25
CA ARG A 542 -11.40 -2.55 -9.32
C ARG A 542 -10.63 -2.52 -8.00
N VAL A 543 -10.90 -1.56 -7.12
CA VAL A 543 -10.22 -1.39 -5.81
C VAL A 543 -11.04 -1.90 -4.63
N PHE A 544 -12.21 -2.51 -4.87
CA PHE A 544 -13.08 -3.01 -3.80
C PHE A 544 -12.38 -4.02 -2.88
N LEU A 545 -11.59 -4.94 -3.45
CA LEU A 545 -10.86 -5.94 -2.68
C LEU A 545 -9.82 -5.30 -1.74
N ALA A 546 -9.12 -4.25 -2.21
CA ALA A 546 -8.14 -3.53 -1.41
C ALA A 546 -8.78 -2.86 -0.20
N ILE A 547 -9.98 -2.28 -0.38
CA ILE A 547 -10.76 -1.67 0.71
C ILE A 547 -11.19 -2.72 1.75
N VAL A 548 -11.63 -3.91 1.31
CA VAL A 548 -11.97 -5.00 2.24
C VAL A 548 -10.75 -5.44 3.06
N ILE A 549 -9.58 -5.56 2.42
CA ILE A 549 -8.32 -5.89 3.11
C ILE A 549 -7.96 -4.81 4.12
N LEU A 550 -8.12 -3.55 3.75
CA LEU A 550 -7.81 -2.41 4.61
C LEU A 550 -8.71 -2.35 5.86
N THR A 551 -10.03 -2.55 5.70
CA THR A 551 -10.94 -2.62 6.85
C THR A 551 -10.58 -3.78 7.79
N LEU A 552 -10.20 -4.93 7.24
CA LEU A 552 -9.71 -6.06 8.04
C LEU A 552 -8.36 -5.78 8.69
N ALA A 553 -7.51 -4.95 8.08
CA ALA A 553 -6.21 -4.57 8.61
C ALA A 553 -6.36 -3.74 9.87
N TRP A 554 -7.16 -2.68 9.80
CA TRP A 554 -7.52 -1.85 10.95
C TRP A 554 -8.17 -2.66 12.07
N ALA A 555 -9.14 -3.51 11.72
CA ALA A 555 -9.77 -4.40 12.70
C ALA A 555 -8.77 -5.36 13.36
N SER A 556 -7.81 -5.89 12.58
CA SER A 556 -6.74 -6.74 13.10
C SER A 556 -5.76 -5.95 13.96
N GLY A 557 -5.40 -4.73 13.59
CA GLY A 557 -4.49 -3.87 14.35
C GLY A 557 -5.01 -3.56 15.74
N SER A 558 -6.24 -3.03 15.81
CA SER A 558 -6.98 -2.81 17.05
C SER A 558 -7.05 -4.08 17.92
N LEU A 559 -7.32 -5.24 17.31
CA LEU A 559 -7.35 -6.51 18.03
C LEU A 559 -5.99 -6.91 18.62
N MET A 560 -4.88 -6.75 17.86
CA MET A 560 -3.54 -7.14 18.33
C MET A 560 -3.12 -6.34 19.56
N VAL A 561 -3.51 -5.07 19.63
CA VAL A 561 -3.36 -4.24 20.84
C VAL A 561 -4.24 -4.77 21.97
N THR A 562 -5.52 -5.03 21.69
CA THR A 562 -6.49 -5.47 22.72
C THR A 562 -6.11 -6.81 23.37
N ILE A 563 -5.53 -7.73 22.61
CA ILE A 563 -5.04 -9.03 23.10
C ILE A 563 -3.61 -8.95 23.68
N GLY A 564 -2.93 -7.80 23.64
CA GLY A 564 -1.61 -7.62 24.26
C GLY A 564 -0.42 -8.18 23.45
N VAL A 565 -0.50 -8.24 22.12
CA VAL A 565 0.67 -8.64 21.29
C VAL A 565 1.81 -7.66 21.47
N ASP A 566 1.50 -6.38 21.46
CA ASP A 566 2.41 -5.26 21.74
C ASP A 566 3.15 -5.41 23.09
N ARG A 567 2.46 -5.82 24.16
CA ARG A 567 3.07 -6.12 25.48
C ARG A 567 4.09 -7.24 25.39
N LEU A 568 3.76 -8.31 24.67
CA LEU A 568 4.68 -9.41 24.50
C LEU A 568 5.94 -8.96 23.74
N PHE A 569 5.79 -8.24 22.63
CA PHE A 569 6.93 -7.72 21.87
C PHE A 569 7.79 -6.77 22.73
N ALA A 570 7.17 -5.83 23.43
CA ALA A 570 7.85 -4.94 24.36
C ALA A 570 8.63 -5.75 25.42
N SER A 571 8.03 -6.81 25.99
CA SER A 571 8.71 -7.66 26.98
C SER A 571 9.94 -8.40 26.44
N VAL A 572 9.91 -8.85 25.18
CA VAL A 572 11.04 -9.54 24.51
C VAL A 572 12.19 -8.55 24.28
N ILE A 573 11.87 -7.32 23.94
CA ILE A 573 12.86 -6.27 23.70
C ILE A 573 13.48 -5.80 25.01
N VAL A 574 12.66 -5.55 26.05
CA VAL A 574 13.13 -5.21 27.41
C VAL A 574 14.03 -6.31 27.98
N SER A 575 13.77 -7.57 27.64
CA SER A 575 14.63 -8.70 28.03
C SER A 575 16.00 -8.75 27.32
N GLY A 576 16.22 -7.90 26.31
CA GLY A 576 17.45 -7.83 25.53
C GLY A 576 17.63 -8.95 24.49
N ALA A 577 16.58 -9.71 24.18
CA ALA A 577 16.65 -10.84 23.26
C ALA A 577 16.81 -10.42 21.79
N ILE A 578 16.25 -9.27 21.40
CA ILE A 578 16.37 -8.67 20.07
C ILE A 578 16.78 -7.20 20.25
N PRO A 579 17.94 -6.76 19.72
CA PRO A 579 18.33 -5.35 19.75
C PRO A 579 17.40 -4.54 18.84
N TYR A 580 16.90 -3.40 19.32
CA TYR A 580 15.98 -2.55 18.55
C TYR A 580 16.58 -2.05 17.23
N GLN A 581 17.91 -1.97 17.15
CA GLN A 581 18.68 -1.66 15.94
C GLN A 581 18.41 -2.65 14.78
N MET A 582 18.06 -3.89 15.09
CA MET A 582 17.78 -4.90 14.06
C MET A 582 16.34 -4.88 13.57
N LEU A 583 15.45 -4.05 14.16
CA LEU A 583 14.03 -4.02 13.79
C LEU A 583 13.80 -3.71 12.31
N PRO A 584 14.44 -2.68 11.68
CA PRO A 584 14.26 -2.44 10.25
C PRO A 584 14.67 -3.66 9.40
N THR A 585 15.76 -4.32 9.78
CA THR A 585 16.30 -5.48 9.03
C THR A 585 15.39 -6.70 9.14
N ILE A 586 15.00 -7.07 10.36
CA ILE A 586 14.13 -8.22 10.61
C ILE A 586 12.78 -7.99 9.94
N THR A 587 12.25 -6.77 10.03
CA THR A 587 10.97 -6.38 9.43
C THR A 587 11.03 -6.49 7.91
N PHE A 588 12.09 -5.99 7.27
CA PHE A 588 12.25 -6.13 5.82
C PHE A 588 12.29 -7.61 5.39
N ILE A 589 13.04 -8.44 6.11
CA ILE A 589 13.14 -9.88 5.82
C ILE A 589 11.78 -10.57 6.00
N MET A 590 11.08 -10.26 7.09
CA MET A 590 9.74 -10.78 7.34
C MET A 590 8.77 -10.37 6.22
N ALA A 591 8.73 -9.08 5.88
CA ALA A 591 7.88 -8.54 4.82
C ALA A 591 8.19 -9.19 3.47
N TRP A 592 9.48 -9.33 3.12
CA TRP A 592 9.92 -9.99 1.90
C TRP A 592 9.46 -11.46 1.83
N LEU A 593 9.71 -12.25 2.87
CA LEU A 593 9.31 -13.66 2.89
C LEU A 593 7.79 -13.83 2.88
N MET A 594 7.06 -12.99 3.61
CA MET A 594 5.60 -12.97 3.61
C MET A 594 5.05 -12.61 2.24
N GLY A 595 5.59 -11.57 1.61
CA GLY A 595 5.15 -11.13 0.28
C GLY A 595 5.39 -12.21 -0.77
N THR A 596 6.55 -12.89 -0.75
CA THR A 596 6.83 -13.98 -1.68
C THR A 596 5.85 -15.15 -1.55
N ALA A 597 5.43 -15.48 -0.33
CA ALA A 597 4.60 -16.64 -0.11
C ALA A 597 3.09 -16.35 -0.14
N MET A 598 2.67 -15.12 0.10
CA MET A 598 1.27 -14.69 0.02
C MET A 598 0.91 -14.08 -1.34
N GLY A 599 1.87 -13.46 -2.03
CA GLY A 599 1.66 -12.80 -3.32
C GLY A 599 0.76 -11.58 -3.22
N SER A 600 0.92 -10.76 -2.18
CA SER A 600 0.17 -9.51 -2.07
C SER A 600 0.93 -8.52 -1.20
N SER A 601 1.34 -7.39 -1.78
CA SER A 601 1.99 -6.31 -1.03
C SER A 601 1.06 -5.71 0.03
N TRP A 602 -0.19 -5.46 -0.34
CA TRP A 602 -1.25 -4.89 0.51
C TRP A 602 -1.49 -5.73 1.76
N GLY A 603 -1.64 -7.05 1.61
CA GLY A 603 -1.85 -7.90 2.78
C GLY A 603 -0.64 -7.97 3.72
N VAL A 604 0.59 -7.82 3.22
CA VAL A 604 1.79 -7.85 4.06
C VAL A 604 1.84 -6.61 4.92
N MET A 605 1.60 -5.45 4.31
CA MET A 605 1.51 -4.16 4.99
C MET A 605 0.40 -4.16 6.04
N ALA A 606 -0.79 -4.64 5.68
CA ALA A 606 -1.93 -4.79 6.57
C ALA A 606 -1.62 -5.61 7.84
N ILE A 607 -0.77 -6.62 7.72
CA ILE A 607 -0.35 -7.45 8.85
C ILE A 607 0.79 -6.80 9.64
N LEU A 608 1.79 -6.25 8.95
CA LEU A 608 3.04 -5.82 9.58
C LEU A 608 3.00 -4.40 10.18
N PHE A 609 2.23 -3.48 9.62
CA PHE A 609 2.17 -2.10 10.14
C PHE A 609 1.68 -2.08 11.60
N PRO A 610 0.49 -2.61 11.94
CA PRO A 610 0.03 -2.61 13.32
C PRO A 610 0.90 -3.50 14.23
N LEU A 611 1.48 -4.56 13.66
CA LEU A 611 2.30 -5.51 14.41
C LEU A 611 3.64 -4.90 14.86
N VAL A 612 4.28 -4.12 14.00
CA VAL A 612 5.70 -3.78 14.16
C VAL A 612 5.90 -2.32 14.57
N LEU A 613 5.08 -1.38 14.08
CA LEU A 613 5.35 0.05 14.31
C LEU A 613 5.22 0.45 15.78
N VAL A 614 4.11 0.09 16.44
CA VAL A 614 3.90 0.42 17.86
C VAL A 614 5.02 -0.15 18.74
N PRO A 615 5.37 -1.46 18.65
CA PRO A 615 6.50 -1.99 19.39
C PRO A 615 7.84 -1.35 19.02
N THR A 616 8.04 -0.95 17.76
CA THR A 616 9.28 -0.30 17.33
C THR A 616 9.47 1.06 18.00
N TYR A 617 8.40 1.86 18.11
CA TYR A 617 8.45 3.13 18.82
C TYR A 617 8.83 2.93 20.28
N THR A 618 8.10 2.05 20.99
CA THR A 618 8.37 1.74 22.40
C THR A 618 9.77 1.17 22.62
N ALA A 619 10.23 0.27 21.73
CA ALA A 619 11.53 -0.39 21.81
C ALA A 619 12.73 0.55 21.62
N SER A 620 12.54 1.56 20.77
CA SER A 620 13.60 2.47 20.37
C SER A 620 13.57 3.79 21.13
N ASP A 621 12.72 3.90 22.17
CA ASP A 621 12.52 5.11 22.96
C ASP A 621 12.15 6.32 22.07
N GLY A 622 11.29 6.06 21.09
CA GLY A 622 10.84 7.07 20.13
C GLY A 622 11.83 7.45 19.04
N ASN A 623 12.94 6.71 18.86
CA ASN A 623 13.95 7.05 17.85
C ASN A 623 13.33 7.16 16.43
N PRO A 624 13.30 8.37 15.84
CA PRO A 624 12.60 8.60 14.58
C PRO A 624 13.26 7.87 13.41
N GLU A 625 14.58 7.72 13.40
CA GLU A 625 15.29 7.04 12.29
C GLU A 625 14.97 5.55 12.23
N ILE A 626 14.93 4.87 13.38
CA ILE A 626 14.56 3.46 13.46
C ILE A 626 13.08 3.29 13.08
N PHE A 627 12.21 4.21 13.53
CA PHE A 627 10.80 4.19 13.20
C PHE A 627 10.59 4.34 11.67
N TYR A 628 11.16 5.39 11.06
CA TYR A 628 11.05 5.63 9.61
C TYR A 628 11.68 4.51 8.78
N ALA A 629 12.85 4.00 9.19
CA ALA A 629 13.50 2.88 8.51
C ALA A 629 12.66 1.60 8.59
N THR A 630 11.97 1.37 9.71
CA THR A 630 11.08 0.21 9.89
C THR A 630 9.79 0.35 9.08
N THR A 631 9.18 1.54 9.08
CA THR A 631 8.06 1.88 8.17
C THR A 631 8.43 1.56 6.72
N SER A 632 9.59 2.05 6.27
CA SER A 632 10.07 1.81 4.90
C SER A 632 10.47 0.36 4.63
N ALA A 633 10.94 -0.37 5.65
CA ALA A 633 11.24 -1.80 5.57
C ALA A 633 10.00 -2.64 5.29
N ILE A 634 8.85 -2.28 5.89
CA ILE A 634 7.57 -2.92 5.59
C ILE A 634 7.21 -2.67 4.13
N LEU A 635 7.27 -1.42 3.68
CA LEU A 635 6.93 -1.03 2.30
C LEU A 635 7.80 -1.76 1.28
N GLY A 636 9.12 -1.60 1.37
CA GLY A 636 10.06 -2.18 0.43
C GLY A 636 10.08 -3.70 0.47
N GLY A 637 9.91 -4.32 1.64
CA GLY A 637 9.88 -5.77 1.79
C GLY A 637 8.63 -6.39 1.20
N ALA A 638 7.47 -5.75 1.39
CA ALA A 638 6.20 -6.18 0.79
C ALA A 638 6.31 -6.21 -0.75
N VAL A 639 6.77 -5.10 -1.36
CA VAL A 639 6.99 -4.98 -2.81
C VAL A 639 8.02 -5.99 -3.31
N ALA A 640 9.12 -6.19 -2.57
CA ALA A 640 10.14 -7.17 -2.92
C ALA A 640 9.60 -8.59 -2.95
N GLY A 641 8.78 -8.94 -1.96
CA GLY A 641 8.16 -10.25 -1.89
C GLY A 641 7.22 -10.49 -3.07
N ASP A 642 6.39 -9.50 -3.37
CA ASP A 642 5.36 -9.54 -4.41
C ASP A 642 5.94 -9.83 -5.80
N HIS A 643 7.02 -9.13 -6.21
CA HIS A 643 7.73 -9.37 -7.48
C HIS A 643 8.23 -10.82 -7.66
N MET A 644 8.48 -11.55 -6.58
CA MET A 644 9.01 -12.92 -6.68
C MET A 644 7.93 -13.98 -6.55
N SER A 645 6.69 -13.58 -6.32
CA SER A 645 5.62 -14.53 -6.01
C SER A 645 4.90 -14.99 -7.28
N PRO A 646 4.88 -16.30 -7.60
CA PRO A 646 4.17 -16.83 -8.77
C PRO A 646 2.65 -16.83 -8.61
N ILE A 647 2.14 -16.32 -7.50
CA ILE A 647 0.71 -16.23 -7.19
C ILE A 647 0.27 -14.79 -6.95
N SER A 648 1.22 -13.86 -7.03
CA SER A 648 0.95 -12.44 -6.94
C SER A 648 0.07 -12.01 -8.09
N ASP A 649 -0.95 -11.24 -7.78
CA ASP A 649 -1.86 -10.67 -8.76
C ASP A 649 -1.14 -9.66 -9.67
N THR A 650 -0.25 -8.82 -9.13
CA THR A 650 0.61 -7.92 -9.91
C THR A 650 1.53 -8.73 -10.83
N THR A 651 2.17 -9.78 -10.32
CA THR A 651 3.03 -10.67 -11.12
C THR A 651 2.26 -11.41 -12.21
N VAL A 652 1.07 -11.92 -11.89
CA VAL A 652 0.18 -12.60 -12.85
C VAL A 652 -0.31 -11.63 -13.93
N LEU A 653 -0.76 -10.44 -13.52
CA LEU A 653 -1.24 -9.42 -14.43
C LEU A 653 -0.12 -8.90 -15.34
N SER A 654 1.09 -8.73 -14.82
CA SER A 654 2.29 -8.36 -15.58
C SER A 654 2.62 -9.39 -16.64
N ALA A 655 2.52 -10.68 -16.31
CA ALA A 655 2.73 -11.75 -17.28
C ALA A 655 1.64 -11.77 -18.37
N LEU A 656 0.37 -11.63 -17.96
CA LEU A 656 -0.78 -11.61 -18.87
C LEU A 656 -0.77 -10.41 -19.82
N ALA A 657 -0.57 -9.20 -19.30
CA ALA A 657 -0.54 -7.97 -20.10
C ALA A 657 0.57 -8.02 -21.17
N CYS A 658 1.70 -8.63 -20.83
CA CYS A 658 2.86 -8.74 -21.70
C CYS A 658 2.86 -9.98 -22.61
N ASP A 659 1.86 -10.86 -22.49
CA ASP A 659 1.71 -12.12 -23.24
C ASP A 659 2.95 -13.04 -23.10
N VAL A 660 3.37 -13.24 -21.85
CA VAL A 660 4.44 -14.17 -21.44
C VAL A 660 3.90 -15.17 -20.41
N THR A 661 4.46 -16.38 -20.37
CA THR A 661 4.03 -17.33 -19.34
C THR A 661 4.46 -16.84 -17.96
N LEU A 662 3.58 -17.00 -16.97
CA LEU A 662 3.81 -16.60 -15.58
C LEU A 662 5.15 -17.08 -15.03
N MET A 663 5.47 -18.36 -15.24
CA MET A 663 6.71 -18.93 -14.73
C MET A 663 7.95 -18.39 -15.45
N GLN A 664 7.87 -18.05 -16.74
CA GLN A 664 8.99 -17.39 -17.42
C GLN A 664 9.25 -16.00 -16.84
N HIS A 665 8.20 -15.22 -16.58
CA HIS A 665 8.29 -13.93 -15.90
C HIS A 665 8.98 -14.08 -14.53
N VAL A 666 8.43 -14.92 -13.65
CA VAL A 666 8.97 -15.16 -12.30
C VAL A 666 10.43 -15.61 -12.32
N ILE A 667 10.78 -16.60 -13.15
CA ILE A 667 12.15 -17.16 -13.22
C ILE A 667 13.15 -16.12 -13.73
N THR A 668 12.74 -15.26 -14.65
CA THR A 668 13.64 -14.25 -15.23
C THR A 668 13.82 -13.03 -14.34
N GLN A 669 12.79 -12.64 -13.57
CA GLN A 669 12.89 -11.50 -12.66
C GLN A 669 13.48 -11.82 -11.27
N ALA A 670 13.26 -13.03 -10.75
CA ALA A 670 13.66 -13.38 -9.38
C ALA A 670 15.16 -13.14 -9.10
N PRO A 671 16.12 -13.50 -9.99
CA PRO A 671 17.53 -13.19 -9.74
C PRO A 671 17.79 -11.69 -9.57
N TYR A 672 17.09 -10.83 -10.31
CA TYR A 672 17.23 -9.37 -10.20
C TYR A 672 16.65 -8.85 -8.89
N ALA A 673 15.43 -9.25 -8.55
CA ALA A 673 14.80 -8.90 -7.28
C ALA A 673 15.65 -9.35 -6.08
N MET A 674 16.21 -10.55 -6.11
CA MET A 674 17.11 -11.06 -5.07
C MET A 674 18.38 -10.22 -4.89
N TRP A 675 18.97 -9.74 -6.00
CA TRP A 675 20.13 -8.84 -5.91
C TRP A 675 19.76 -7.51 -5.28
N VAL A 676 18.62 -6.94 -5.65
CA VAL A 676 18.13 -5.68 -5.07
C VAL A 676 17.80 -5.84 -3.60
N VAL A 677 17.20 -6.98 -3.18
CA VAL A 677 16.99 -7.36 -1.77
C VAL A 677 18.31 -7.39 -1.02
N LEU A 678 19.33 -8.05 -1.55
CA LEU A 678 20.65 -8.14 -0.92
C LEU A 678 21.31 -6.76 -0.76
N ILE A 679 21.25 -5.92 -1.79
CA ILE A 679 21.79 -4.55 -1.74
C ILE A 679 21.04 -3.71 -0.70
N SER A 680 19.71 -3.84 -0.64
CA SER A 680 18.85 -3.16 0.33
C SER A 680 19.19 -3.55 1.78
N LEU A 681 19.51 -4.81 2.03
CA LEU A 681 19.96 -5.28 3.33
C LEU A 681 21.36 -4.76 3.69
N LEU A 682 22.33 -4.96 2.80
CA LEU A 682 23.75 -4.68 3.06
C LEU A 682 24.07 -3.19 3.16
N PHE A 683 23.42 -2.36 2.35
CA PHE A 683 23.69 -0.92 2.28
C PHE A 683 22.54 -0.03 2.80
N GLY A 684 21.38 -0.63 3.07
CA GLY A 684 20.21 0.08 3.60
C GLY A 684 19.91 -0.31 5.05
N TYR A 685 19.10 -1.33 5.26
CA TYR A 685 18.48 -1.59 6.56
C TYR A 685 19.45 -2.02 7.67
N ILE A 686 20.51 -2.77 7.37
CA ILE A 686 21.48 -3.17 8.41
C ILE A 686 22.29 -1.94 8.88
N PRO A 687 22.98 -1.18 8.00
CA PRO A 687 23.83 -0.08 8.48
C PRO A 687 23.04 1.06 9.12
N ILE A 688 21.81 1.33 8.64
CA ILE A 688 20.93 2.36 9.22
C ILE A 688 20.47 1.98 10.62
N GLY A 689 20.15 0.70 10.85
CA GLY A 689 19.80 0.22 12.18
C GLY A 689 20.88 0.47 13.23
N TYR A 690 22.15 0.42 12.82
CA TYR A 690 23.32 0.66 13.67
C TYR A 690 23.87 2.09 13.59
N ASP A 691 23.16 3.02 12.96
CA ASP A 691 23.59 4.41 12.76
C ASP A 691 25.02 4.51 12.15
N ALA A 692 25.32 3.63 11.19
CA ALA A 692 26.65 3.58 10.57
C ALA A 692 26.90 4.79 9.65
N TYR A 693 25.84 5.32 9.03
CA TYR A 693 25.86 6.50 8.17
C TYR A 693 24.43 7.02 7.88
N PRO A 694 24.30 8.28 7.41
CA PRO A 694 23.00 8.83 7.00
C PRO A 694 22.37 8.11 5.80
N SER A 695 21.04 8.12 5.71
CA SER A 695 20.28 7.38 4.68
C SER A 695 20.72 7.63 3.23
N PHE A 696 21.01 8.88 2.87
CA PHE A 696 21.46 9.23 1.51
C PHE A 696 22.79 8.55 1.13
N VAL A 697 23.68 8.30 2.10
CA VAL A 697 24.94 7.58 1.88
C VAL A 697 24.64 6.13 1.52
N GLY A 698 23.67 5.51 2.22
CA GLY A 698 23.17 4.18 1.89
C GLY A 698 22.64 4.09 0.47
N ILE A 699 21.87 5.10 0.03
CA ILE A 699 21.36 5.17 -1.34
C ILE A 699 22.53 5.22 -2.35
N ILE A 700 23.51 6.10 -2.15
CA ILE A 700 24.67 6.23 -3.05
C ILE A 700 25.48 4.93 -3.11
N LEU A 701 25.75 4.31 -1.96
CA LEU A 701 26.49 3.04 -1.88
C LEU A 701 25.73 1.91 -2.57
N GLY A 702 24.42 1.81 -2.37
CA GLY A 702 23.57 0.83 -3.04
C GLY A 702 23.51 1.02 -4.55
N ILE A 703 23.40 2.26 -5.04
CA ILE A 703 23.52 2.59 -6.47
C ILE A 703 24.89 2.18 -7.00
N GLY A 704 25.97 2.49 -6.27
CA GLY A 704 27.32 2.06 -6.61
C GLY A 704 27.46 0.53 -6.71
N ALA A 705 26.84 -0.20 -5.78
CA ALA A 705 26.80 -1.66 -5.81
C ALA A 705 26.00 -2.20 -7.00
N SER A 706 24.87 -1.59 -7.34
CA SER A 706 24.08 -1.92 -8.54
C SER A 706 24.88 -1.69 -9.83
N VAL A 707 25.62 -0.58 -9.93
CA VAL A 707 26.54 -0.31 -11.05
C VAL A 707 27.63 -1.38 -11.11
N LEU A 708 28.28 -1.68 -9.98
CA LEU A 708 29.32 -2.71 -9.92
C LEU A 708 28.78 -4.07 -10.38
N PHE A 709 27.59 -4.45 -9.92
CA PHE A 709 26.92 -5.68 -10.34
C PHE A 709 26.69 -5.71 -11.86
N VAL A 710 26.14 -4.66 -12.44
CA VAL A 710 25.87 -4.56 -13.89
C VAL A 710 27.16 -4.65 -14.72
N PHE A 711 28.28 -4.10 -14.24
CA PHE A 711 29.54 -4.11 -14.99
C PHE A 711 30.40 -5.37 -14.78
N VAL A 712 30.37 -5.96 -13.58
CA VAL A 712 31.18 -7.12 -13.21
C VAL A 712 30.47 -8.43 -13.50
N ILE A 713 29.18 -8.52 -13.19
CA ILE A 713 28.38 -9.74 -13.32
C ILE A 713 27.62 -9.74 -14.65
N CYS A 714 26.82 -8.72 -14.95
CA CYS A 714 26.04 -8.71 -16.19
C CYS A 714 26.94 -8.59 -17.43
N VAL A 715 26.51 -9.19 -18.54
CA VAL A 715 27.23 -9.20 -19.82
C VAL A 715 26.40 -8.46 -20.85
N PRO A 716 27.02 -7.74 -21.81
CA PRO A 716 26.29 -7.17 -22.94
C PRO A 716 25.44 -8.23 -23.64
N ILE A 717 24.20 -7.87 -23.95
CA ILE A 717 23.23 -8.78 -24.59
C ILE A 717 23.83 -9.36 -25.87
N ILE A 718 24.35 -8.51 -26.75
CA ILE A 718 25.17 -8.89 -27.89
C ILE A 718 26.64 -8.69 -27.49
N SER A 719 27.40 -9.78 -27.38
CA SER A 719 28.80 -9.77 -26.94
C SER A 719 29.71 -10.32 -28.06
N PRO A 720 30.78 -9.60 -28.45
CA PRO A 720 31.73 -10.08 -29.47
C PRO A 720 32.41 -11.40 -29.12
N THR A 721 32.49 -11.72 -27.83
CA THR A 721 33.10 -12.95 -27.32
C THR A 721 32.10 -14.09 -27.09
N GLY A 722 30.79 -13.87 -27.26
CA GLY A 722 29.73 -14.83 -26.93
C GLY A 722 29.62 -15.21 -25.44
N ARG A 723 30.45 -14.61 -24.56
CA ARG A 723 30.57 -15.03 -23.15
C ARG A 723 29.24 -15.00 -22.39
N TRP A 724 29.09 -15.94 -21.46
CA TRP A 724 27.99 -15.99 -20.48
C TRP A 724 28.49 -15.59 -19.09
N ASP A 725 27.65 -14.90 -18.32
CA ASP A 725 27.92 -14.58 -16.93
C ASP A 725 27.79 -15.82 -16.00
N PRO A 726 28.30 -15.74 -14.76
CA PRO A 726 28.24 -16.85 -13.82
C PRO A 726 26.81 -17.28 -13.46
N ILE A 727 25.86 -16.34 -13.36
CA ILE A 727 24.47 -16.62 -12.97
C ILE A 727 23.78 -17.41 -14.09
N THR A 728 23.96 -17.02 -15.35
CA THR A 728 23.41 -17.78 -16.49
C THR A 728 23.97 -19.20 -16.54
N LYS A 729 25.28 -19.37 -16.34
CA LYS A 729 25.91 -20.70 -16.33
C LYS A 729 25.37 -21.58 -15.19
N LEU A 730 25.06 -20.98 -14.05
CA LEU A 730 24.53 -21.68 -12.88
C LEU A 730 23.06 -22.07 -13.06
N LEU A 731 22.21 -21.14 -13.53
CA LEU A 731 20.76 -21.31 -13.54
C LEU A 731 20.21 -21.94 -14.83
N CYS A 732 20.86 -21.75 -15.98
CA CYS A 732 20.28 -22.16 -17.26
C CYS A 732 20.70 -23.54 -17.76
N GLY A 733 21.70 -24.20 -17.14
CA GLY A 733 22.03 -25.65 -17.19
C GLY A 733 22.31 -26.35 -18.54
N HIS A 734 21.78 -25.86 -19.65
CA HIS A 734 21.78 -26.51 -20.97
C HIS A 734 23.02 -26.11 -21.75
N ARG A 735 24.11 -26.86 -21.57
CA ARG A 735 25.43 -26.53 -22.16
C ARG A 735 25.39 -26.41 -23.68
N GLU A 736 24.67 -27.30 -24.36
CA GLU A 736 24.58 -27.30 -25.83
C GLU A 736 23.86 -26.05 -26.35
N LEU A 737 22.67 -25.75 -25.82
CA LEU A 737 21.92 -24.53 -26.18
C LEU A 737 22.74 -23.26 -25.93
N LEU A 738 23.41 -23.17 -24.78
CA LEU A 738 24.25 -22.01 -24.43
C LEU A 738 25.46 -21.88 -25.36
N GLN A 739 25.99 -23.00 -25.86
CA GLN A 739 27.10 -23.01 -26.80
C GLN A 739 26.65 -22.55 -28.19
N THR A 740 25.55 -23.09 -28.71
CA THR A 740 24.97 -22.66 -29.99
C THR A 740 24.65 -21.16 -29.99
N LEU A 741 23.97 -20.67 -28.95
CA LEU A 741 23.66 -19.25 -28.80
C LEU A 741 24.91 -18.38 -28.63
N SER A 742 25.96 -18.89 -28.00
CA SER A 742 27.24 -18.18 -27.89
C SER A 742 27.87 -18.00 -29.27
N ASP A 743 27.91 -19.05 -30.08
CA ASP A 743 28.48 -19.03 -31.43
C ASP A 743 27.68 -18.11 -32.35
N ASP A 744 26.35 -18.18 -32.30
CA ASP A 744 25.48 -17.31 -33.08
C ASP A 744 25.54 -15.84 -32.63
N CYS A 745 25.76 -15.59 -31.33
CA CYS A 745 25.99 -14.24 -30.81
C CYS A 745 27.28 -13.64 -31.39
N ILE A 746 28.35 -14.44 -31.50
CA ILE A 746 29.63 -14.02 -32.11
C ILE A 746 29.41 -13.68 -33.59
N LYS A 747 28.70 -14.55 -34.34
CA LYS A 747 28.36 -14.31 -35.75
C LYS A 747 27.59 -13.00 -35.92
N LYS A 748 26.53 -12.79 -35.13
CA LYS A 748 25.71 -11.56 -35.20
C LYS A 748 26.50 -10.31 -34.79
N SER A 749 27.33 -10.40 -33.76
CA SER A 749 28.20 -9.29 -33.35
C SER A 749 29.21 -8.89 -34.42
N ASN A 750 29.60 -9.82 -35.30
CA ASN A 750 30.50 -9.57 -36.43
C ASN A 750 29.74 -9.12 -37.70
N GLY A 751 28.42 -8.92 -37.62
CA GLY A 751 27.59 -8.51 -38.76
C GLY A 751 27.31 -9.61 -39.77
N GLN A 752 27.51 -10.88 -39.42
CA GLN A 752 27.22 -12.02 -40.29
C GLN A 752 25.72 -12.36 -40.25
N THR A 753 25.12 -12.58 -41.42
CA THR A 753 23.73 -13.04 -41.54
C THR A 753 23.64 -14.53 -41.22
N LEU A 754 22.68 -14.91 -40.37
CA LEU A 754 22.48 -16.27 -39.88
C LEU A 754 21.75 -17.21 -40.87
N ILE A 755 21.65 -16.85 -42.16
CA ILE A 755 20.87 -17.65 -43.13
C ILE A 755 21.66 -18.89 -43.61
N GLY A 756 21.20 -20.06 -43.15
CA GLY A 756 20.93 -21.25 -43.98
C GLY A 756 21.96 -22.39 -43.99
N GLU A 757 21.86 -23.32 -43.04
CA GLU A 757 22.08 -24.76 -43.29
C GLU A 757 20.87 -25.51 -42.74
N ASP A 758 20.46 -26.55 -43.46
CA ASP A 758 19.19 -27.26 -43.38
C ASP A 758 18.76 -27.65 -41.94
N ASN A 759 17.56 -27.22 -41.55
CA ASN A 759 16.80 -27.86 -40.47
C ASN A 759 16.23 -29.20 -40.98
N ASP A 760 17.12 -30.17 -41.20
CA ASP A 760 16.83 -31.60 -41.26
C ASP A 760 17.62 -32.28 -40.12
N SER A 761 17.34 -31.90 -38.87
CA SER A 761 17.65 -32.72 -37.68
C SER A 761 17.22 -32.02 -36.40
N HIS A 762 15.94 -32.08 -36.07
CA HIS A 762 15.55 -32.45 -34.71
C HIS A 762 14.22 -33.18 -34.79
N GLU A 763 14.30 -34.47 -34.47
CA GLU A 763 13.22 -35.44 -34.40
C GLU A 763 12.17 -34.98 -33.39
N ASP A 764 10.93 -34.82 -33.88
CA ASP A 764 9.73 -34.83 -33.06
C ASP A 764 9.48 -36.28 -32.59
N ASP A 765 9.80 -36.57 -31.33
CA ASP A 765 9.22 -37.71 -30.63
C ASP A 765 7.81 -37.33 -30.14
N ASN A 766 6.79 -37.64 -30.95
CA ASN A 766 5.66 -38.47 -30.50
C ASN A 766 4.63 -38.76 -31.62
N ASP A 767 4.52 -40.06 -31.87
CA ASP A 767 3.58 -40.88 -32.62
C ASP A 767 2.16 -40.38 -32.99
N ASN A 768 1.77 -40.84 -34.20
CA ASN A 768 0.44 -41.20 -34.72
C ASN A 768 -0.54 -40.09 -35.14
N ASP A 769 -0.63 -39.80 -36.45
CA ASP A 769 -1.60 -40.51 -37.31
C ASP A 769 -1.49 -40.12 -38.79
N GLU A 770 -1.39 -41.18 -39.58
CA GLU A 770 -1.69 -41.41 -41.00
C GLU A 770 -2.32 -40.33 -41.92
N ILE A 771 -1.74 -40.28 -43.14
CA ILE A 771 -2.40 -40.15 -44.48
C ILE A 771 -2.53 -38.75 -45.13
N LYS A 772 -1.68 -38.51 -46.16
CA LYS A 772 -1.97 -38.30 -47.62
C LYS A 772 -1.08 -37.26 -48.30
N LYS A 773 -0.24 -37.79 -49.22
CA LYS A 773 0.52 -37.12 -50.29
C LYS A 773 -0.35 -36.24 -51.20
N GLY A 774 0.18 -35.08 -51.60
CA GLY A 774 -0.39 -34.19 -52.63
C GLY A 774 0.64 -33.32 -53.35
N LYS A 775 1.47 -33.96 -54.20
CA LYS A 775 2.14 -33.47 -55.43
C LYS A 775 2.37 -31.95 -55.74
N VAL A 776 3.67 -31.63 -55.95
CA VAL A 776 4.30 -31.14 -57.22
C VAL A 776 4.23 -29.64 -57.59
N LYS A 777 5.37 -28.90 -57.58
CA LYS A 777 6.23 -28.54 -58.74
C LYS A 777 7.35 -27.55 -58.37
N ASP A 778 8.57 -27.90 -58.77
CA ASP A 778 9.71 -27.02 -58.99
C ASP A 778 9.41 -25.93 -60.03
N ALA A 779 9.92 -24.72 -59.81
CA ALA A 779 10.27 -23.77 -60.87
C ALA A 779 11.37 -22.78 -60.44
N ASP A 780 12.47 -22.88 -61.18
CA ASP A 780 13.48 -21.87 -61.53
C ASP A 780 14.33 -21.13 -60.49
N LYS A 781 15.63 -21.47 -60.55
CA LYS A 781 16.77 -20.64 -60.12
C LYS A 781 17.03 -19.56 -61.18
N GLY A 782 16.89 -18.30 -60.79
CA GLY A 782 17.34 -17.13 -61.55
C GLY A 782 18.15 -16.18 -60.67
N LYS A 783 19.43 -15.96 -61.04
CA LYS A 783 20.37 -14.98 -60.46
C LYS A 783 19.74 -13.58 -60.38
N VAL A 784 19.98 -12.85 -59.28
CA VAL A 784 20.06 -11.37 -59.33
C VAL A 784 21.18 -10.89 -58.40
N GLU A 785 21.97 -9.98 -58.96
CA GLU A 785 23.12 -9.28 -58.40
C GLU A 785 22.74 -8.31 -57.27
N ALA A 786 23.76 -7.92 -56.51
CA ALA A 786 23.71 -6.97 -55.42
C ALA A 786 22.98 -5.66 -55.77
N ALA A 787 21.95 -5.32 -55.00
CA ALA A 787 21.38 -3.99 -54.93
C ALA A 787 21.43 -3.52 -53.47
N VAL A 788 22.19 -2.45 -53.25
CA VAL A 788 22.12 -1.59 -52.07
C VAL A 788 20.69 -1.05 -51.98
N VAL A 789 20.00 -1.30 -50.86
CA VAL A 789 18.66 -0.73 -50.61
C VAL A 789 18.71 0.08 -49.33
N ASP A 790 18.69 1.40 -49.51
CA ASP A 790 18.24 2.38 -48.52
C ASP A 790 16.87 1.96 -47.99
N VAL A 791 16.78 1.69 -46.69
CA VAL A 791 15.50 1.42 -46.02
C VAL A 791 14.76 2.75 -45.85
N LYS A 792 13.97 3.13 -46.86
CA LYS A 792 12.84 4.04 -46.68
C LYS A 792 11.73 3.26 -45.99
N ILE A 793 11.30 3.76 -44.83
CA ILE A 793 10.14 3.27 -44.09
C ILE A 793 8.91 3.41 -44.99
N ASP A 794 8.33 2.28 -45.39
CA ASP A 794 7.10 2.22 -46.18
C ASP A 794 5.88 2.39 -45.26
N VAL A 795 5.39 3.63 -45.18
CA VAL A 795 4.26 4.05 -44.35
C VAL A 795 2.94 3.40 -44.81
N ASP A 796 2.85 2.91 -46.05
CA ASP A 796 1.61 2.32 -46.57
C ASP A 796 1.43 0.86 -46.15
N ASN A 797 2.50 0.17 -45.77
CA ASN A 797 2.40 -1.18 -45.18
C ASN A 797 1.88 -1.14 -43.72
N ILE A 798 2.02 -0.01 -43.03
CA ILE A 798 1.41 0.24 -41.71
C ILE A 798 -0.10 0.46 -41.85
N LYS A 799 -0.56 1.11 -42.93
CA LYS A 799 -1.99 1.30 -43.19
C LYS A 799 -2.72 0.00 -43.49
N LYS A 800 -2.07 -0.96 -44.15
CA LYS A 800 -2.72 -2.24 -44.51
C LYS A 800 -2.96 -3.19 -43.33
N ASN A 801 -2.22 -3.03 -42.23
CA ASN A 801 -2.39 -3.83 -41.01
C ASN A 801 -3.38 -3.21 -40.01
N ILE A 802 -3.91 -2.03 -40.30
CA ILE A 802 -5.01 -1.41 -39.56
C ILE A 802 -6.21 -1.43 -40.50
N GLY A 803 -7.10 -2.39 -40.29
CA GLY A 803 -8.17 -2.76 -41.23
C GLY A 803 -8.94 -1.56 -41.78
N SER A 804 -8.89 -1.39 -43.10
CA SER A 804 -9.85 -0.61 -43.87
C SER A 804 -10.22 -1.42 -45.11
N GLU A 805 -11.39 -2.05 -45.08
CA GLU A 805 -12.07 -2.47 -46.30
C GLU A 805 -12.57 -1.19 -46.99
N GLU A 806 -11.98 -0.82 -48.13
CA GLU A 806 -12.55 0.21 -49.01
C GLU A 806 -13.40 -0.48 -50.08
N GLU A 807 -14.72 -0.25 -50.04
CA GLU A 807 -15.64 -0.50 -51.14
C GLU A 807 -15.38 0.49 -52.29
N GLU A 808 -15.22 -0.03 -53.50
CA GLU A 808 -15.09 0.74 -54.73
C GLU A 808 -16.40 1.49 -55.07
N ILE A 809 -16.32 2.81 -55.27
CA ILE A 809 -17.38 3.62 -55.91
C ILE A 809 -16.87 4.08 -57.29
N PRO A 810 -17.64 3.89 -58.39
CA PRO A 810 -17.18 4.19 -59.73
C PRO A 810 -17.22 5.69 -60.03
N ILE A 811 -16.16 6.16 -60.69
CA ILE A 811 -15.97 7.54 -61.14
C ILE A 811 -16.80 7.79 -62.41
N ASN A 812 -17.57 8.89 -62.41
CA ASN A 812 -17.96 9.61 -63.62
C ASN A 812 -17.71 11.11 -63.41
#